data_AF-A0A8H7ESA9-F1
#
_entry.id   AF-A0A8H7ESA9-F1
#
_cell.length_a   1.000
_cell.length_b   1.000
_cell.length_c   1.000
_cell.angle_alpha   90.00
_cell.angle_beta   90.00
_cell.angle_gamma   90.00
#
_symmetry.space_group_name_H-M   'P 1'
#
loop_
_entity.id
_entity.type
_entity.pdbx_description
1 polymer ?
#
loop_
_entity_poly.entity_id
_entity_poly.type
_entity_poly.pdbx_seq_one_letter_code
_entity_poly.pdbx_strand_id
1 'polypeptide(L)'
;MSHSSPTDIPFKLFCLVEGEPLSRAFSVEIAPTAIVDQLKDAIKAKKSPRFDDIAANELTLWLVEIPEDMEGSAITVDELDVKRKLTPPWTSLITLFPKPPNDLTYIMVQRSPFNAPKISIPRDQGVPELLRTIEEIRPDHHSHSVDPRDVEEFQRNKLGCFYKKPLPHATKADGIYLQMLGNMLGEEPKSTYGRTLLDLVEGDFGKYSYHNIAALVGPSGAGKTATVIEVAKKHFVIYFLCHDPAAGISPGFRDTNFVKLANDVEAICARFPNTDPQANPLDNDSRMKLLVQERVEIEFLARLVFLKLLFVNNPELTPEQFFREQINGGVIAIFRLRSEIIKYDRDTIYCMCEDLRMDIVENHLFKHLKEHQEKRWLAIALDEAQISEQNILRGKFIAPNALVRRDTKDLFDSNNRVKEDFQRGFFTPLSAQLSHISATLIILGTSLSLLNTDQVYYAAAKGTNLRPILRFPCFNEQSQQDVLSEIIDISYCTLPPAKRRKLTGRARFTMGVVTELLQCPDIKSNSEQQTLDKAFDSAIETAKDGIRHSIQRLIKNDKTGEIRRLLGRMADFVDKALCSLRSEYYDFYYVMDEPLVVEVAEEELKMSNVDPVFVEYLDQFNRLIENLGVNATAKGDMLEPLVRRALQRFNGFDLADLPFLRRIRLPTWCNGLKLQIDEINTAHGFGYNENGIRADLEFLKARPTNKMLIEGHGISHDGAWFFNNHYAGAVAIKLCTQPMAEAKHKDNENSSDIRSSFLRYHGISSNPPLEQIRGEFEASGLPSDIKSMLRIHLEFPSVSGCRPTTYVKMDSTTGTEDIMVYIDSLNMDEFFYEGISEHVEEIRIFKRLLKYVIGKP
;
A
#
# COMPACT_ATOMS: atom_id res chain seq x y z
N MET A 1 -12.59 12.54 66.08
CA MET A 1 -11.90 11.39 65.48
C MET A 1 -11.96 11.60 63.98
N SER A 2 -10.83 11.96 63.37
CA SER A 2 -10.71 12.24 61.94
C SER A 2 -10.80 10.94 61.12
N HIS A 3 -11.70 10.90 60.15
CA HIS A 3 -11.77 9.83 59.16
C HIS A 3 -10.66 10.02 58.11
N SER A 4 -9.73 9.08 58.01
CA SER A 4 -8.76 8.99 56.92
C SER A 4 -9.42 8.44 55.66
N SER A 5 -9.15 9.08 54.52
CA SER A 5 -9.59 8.68 53.18
C SER A 5 -8.88 7.40 52.70
N PRO A 6 -9.46 6.60 51.79
CA PRO A 6 -8.90 5.30 51.34
C PRO A 6 -7.64 5.40 50.46
N THR A 7 -7.08 6.60 50.25
CA THR A 7 -5.94 6.88 49.36
C THR A 7 -4.57 6.87 50.05
N ASP A 8 -4.49 6.61 51.36
CA ASP A 8 -3.25 6.75 52.15
C ASP A 8 -2.51 5.42 52.44
N ILE A 9 -2.89 4.29 51.83
CA ILE A 9 -2.16 3.03 52.03
C ILE A 9 -0.93 3.01 51.10
N PRO A 10 0.32 2.98 51.62
CA PRO A 10 1.52 2.93 50.80
C PRO A 10 1.58 1.64 49.97
N PHE A 11 2.08 1.73 48.74
CA PHE A 11 2.41 0.55 47.95
C PHE A 11 3.62 -0.15 48.58
N LYS A 12 3.49 -1.47 48.76
CA LYS A 12 4.60 -2.35 49.09
C LYS A 12 5.07 -3.03 47.80
N LEU A 13 6.22 -2.60 47.29
CA LEU A 13 6.80 -3.07 46.03
C LEU A 13 7.99 -3.99 46.30
N PHE A 14 8.00 -5.19 45.73
CA PHE A 14 9.15 -6.09 45.81
C PHE A 14 10.16 -5.74 44.72
N CYS A 15 11.42 -5.57 45.11
CA CYS A 15 12.52 -5.20 44.25
C CYS A 15 13.58 -6.32 44.26
N LEU A 16 14.21 -6.58 43.12
CA LEU A 16 15.31 -7.55 42.98
C LEU A 16 16.45 -6.88 42.20
N VAL A 17 17.70 -7.07 42.60
CA VAL A 17 18.84 -6.54 41.83
C VAL A 17 19.18 -7.54 40.73
N GLU A 18 19.40 -7.04 39.51
CA GLU A 18 19.73 -7.89 38.37
C GLU A 18 20.94 -8.79 38.66
N GLY A 19 20.82 -10.08 38.32
CA GLY A 19 21.84 -11.10 38.59
C GLY A 19 21.80 -11.68 40.00
N GLU A 20 20.81 -11.32 40.83
CA GLU A 20 20.57 -11.94 42.14
C GLU A 20 19.47 -13.00 42.10
N PRO A 21 19.52 -14.01 43.00
CA PRO A 21 18.42 -14.95 43.16
C PRO A 21 17.21 -14.33 43.87
N LEU A 22 16.01 -14.85 43.59
CA LEU A 22 14.74 -14.34 44.12
C LEU A 22 14.72 -14.24 45.66
N SER A 23 15.47 -15.09 46.36
CA SER A 23 15.66 -15.04 47.83
C SER A 23 16.33 -13.76 48.35
N ARG A 24 16.90 -12.93 47.46
CA ARG A 24 17.49 -11.61 47.76
C ARG A 24 16.54 -10.44 47.46
N ALA A 25 15.33 -10.71 47.00
CA ALA A 25 14.30 -9.70 46.81
C ALA A 25 13.99 -8.99 48.14
N PHE A 26 13.63 -7.71 48.03
CA PHE A 26 13.41 -6.84 49.19
C PHE A 26 12.26 -5.89 48.93
N SER A 27 11.48 -5.56 49.96
CA SER A 27 10.34 -4.65 49.79
C SER A 27 10.70 -3.19 50.05
N VAL A 28 10.13 -2.29 49.24
CA VAL A 28 10.14 -0.84 49.41
C VAL A 28 8.69 -0.38 49.61
N GLU A 29 8.46 0.42 50.66
CA GLU A 29 7.17 1.07 50.90
C GLU A 29 7.23 2.50 50.37
N ILE A 30 6.25 2.87 49.54
CA ILE A 30 6.23 4.17 48.88
C ILE A 30 4.78 4.64 48.65
N ALA A 31 4.54 5.94 48.71
CA ALA A 31 3.21 6.50 48.48
C ALA A 31 2.73 6.20 47.04
N PRO A 32 1.46 5.84 46.81
CA PRO A 32 0.94 5.60 45.45
C PRO A 32 1.08 6.82 44.53
N THR A 33 1.01 8.02 45.09
CA THR A 33 1.15 9.30 44.39
C THR A 33 2.61 9.63 44.05
N ALA A 34 3.59 8.94 44.62
CA ALA A 34 4.99 9.15 44.33
C ALA A 34 5.33 8.88 42.87
N ILE A 35 6.46 9.39 42.41
CA ILE A 35 6.96 9.19 41.05
C ILE A 35 8.09 8.17 41.00
N VAL A 36 8.40 7.65 39.80
CA VAL A 36 9.49 6.67 39.58
C VAL A 36 10.84 7.17 40.12
N ASP A 37 11.12 8.46 40.04
CA ASP A 37 12.35 9.06 40.57
C ASP A 37 12.47 8.88 42.10
N GLN A 38 11.39 9.17 42.83
CA GLN A 38 11.31 8.96 44.27
C GLN A 38 11.41 7.48 44.65
N LEU A 39 10.96 6.58 43.77
CA LEU A 39 11.16 5.14 43.94
C LEU A 39 12.63 4.74 43.78
N LYS A 40 13.38 5.34 42.84
CA LYS A 40 14.83 5.12 42.69
C LYS A 40 15.58 5.57 43.94
N ASP A 41 15.23 6.74 44.49
CA ASP A 41 15.79 7.23 45.74
C ASP A 41 15.50 6.29 46.91
N ALA A 42 14.26 5.82 47.04
CA ALA A 42 13.85 4.89 48.08
C ALA A 42 14.59 3.54 47.97
N ILE A 43 14.77 3.01 46.75
CA ILE A 43 15.54 1.79 46.49
C ILE A 43 17.02 1.98 46.87
N LYS A 44 17.63 3.10 46.45
CA LYS A 44 19.01 3.43 46.79
C LYS A 44 19.22 3.53 48.31
N ALA A 45 18.35 4.25 49.00
CA ALA A 45 18.39 4.38 50.46
C ALA A 45 18.24 3.02 51.16
N LYS A 46 17.33 2.15 50.67
CA LYS A 46 17.08 0.82 51.26
C LYS A 46 18.24 -0.15 51.09
N LYS A 47 19.05 -0.01 50.04
CA LYS A 47 20.19 -0.88 49.72
C LYS A 47 21.55 -0.29 50.04
N SER A 48 21.63 0.89 50.66
CA SER A 48 22.91 1.45 51.16
C SER A 48 23.60 0.46 52.12
N PRO A 49 24.92 0.23 52.02
CA PRO A 49 25.90 0.97 51.19
C PRO A 49 26.07 0.47 49.74
N ARG A 50 25.32 -0.54 49.30
CA ARG A 50 25.57 -1.25 48.04
C ARG A 50 25.39 -0.41 46.77
N PHE A 51 24.61 0.67 46.86
CA PHE A 51 24.36 1.61 45.75
C PHE A 51 24.97 2.99 46.01
N ASP A 52 25.89 3.14 46.97
CA ASP A 52 26.49 4.45 47.29
C ASP A 52 27.36 4.98 46.14
N ASP A 53 27.88 4.10 45.29
CA ASP A 53 28.75 4.37 44.14
C ASP A 53 28.02 4.68 42.83
N ILE A 54 26.68 4.64 42.81
CA ILE A 54 25.85 4.96 41.63
C ILE A 54 24.79 6.00 42.00
N ALA A 55 24.56 7.01 41.17
CA ALA A 55 23.51 7.99 41.47
C ALA A 55 22.11 7.35 41.34
N ALA A 56 21.12 7.78 42.13
CA ALA A 56 19.80 7.13 42.12
C ALA A 56 19.15 7.19 40.73
N ASN A 57 19.28 8.33 40.04
CA ASN A 57 18.79 8.53 38.68
C ASN A 57 19.46 7.62 37.64
N GLU A 58 20.68 7.12 37.89
CA GLU A 58 21.42 6.18 37.04
C GLU A 58 20.95 4.71 37.21
N LEU A 59 20.11 4.41 38.21
CA LEU A 59 19.46 3.11 38.33
C LEU A 59 18.41 2.95 37.22
N THR A 60 18.43 1.82 36.53
CA THR A 60 17.35 1.43 35.63
C THR A 60 16.39 0.48 36.35
N LEU A 61 15.10 0.82 36.35
CA LEU A 61 14.06 0.01 36.98
C LEU A 61 13.19 -0.64 35.91
N TRP A 62 12.91 -1.93 36.07
CA TRP A 62 12.04 -2.70 35.20
C TRP A 62 10.91 -3.32 36.03
N LEU A 63 9.67 -3.14 35.60
CA LEU A 63 8.54 -3.92 36.09
C LEU A 63 8.57 -5.28 35.41
N VAL A 64 8.63 -6.35 36.18
CA VAL A 64 8.74 -7.73 35.67
C VAL A 64 7.78 -8.67 36.41
N GLU A 65 7.36 -9.73 35.73
CA GLU A 65 6.71 -10.88 36.36
C GLU A 65 7.73 -12.03 36.40
N ILE A 66 7.98 -12.58 37.59
CA ILE A 66 8.95 -13.67 37.78
C ILE A 66 8.18 -14.97 38.02
N PRO A 67 8.31 -15.99 37.14
CA PRO A 67 7.69 -17.30 37.32
C PRO A 67 8.15 -18.01 38.61
N GLU A 68 7.26 -18.75 39.27
CA GLU A 68 7.55 -19.47 40.53
C GLU A 68 8.62 -20.56 40.36
N ASP A 69 8.84 -21.09 39.16
CA ASP A 69 9.82 -22.13 38.85
C ASP A 69 11.27 -21.61 38.68
N MET A 70 11.48 -20.29 38.74
CA MET A 70 12.83 -19.67 38.69
C MET A 70 13.49 -19.52 40.07
N GLU A 71 12.93 -20.15 41.11
CA GLU A 71 13.40 -20.06 42.49
C GLU A 71 14.83 -20.63 42.65
N GLY A 72 15.81 -19.76 42.98
CA GLY A 72 17.18 -20.15 43.33
C GLY A 72 18.29 -19.82 42.32
N SER A 73 17.95 -19.35 41.12
CA SER A 73 18.92 -18.94 40.07
C SER A 73 19.11 -17.42 40.03
N ALA A 74 20.25 -16.94 39.53
CA ALA A 74 20.47 -15.52 39.27
C ALA A 74 19.58 -15.08 38.10
N ILE A 75 18.70 -14.10 38.30
CA ILE A 75 17.74 -13.67 37.28
C ILE A 75 18.23 -12.41 36.60
N THR A 76 18.32 -12.42 35.27
CA THR A 76 18.61 -11.23 34.47
C THR A 76 17.34 -10.67 33.83
N VAL A 77 17.32 -9.38 33.49
CA VAL A 77 16.17 -8.77 32.80
C VAL A 77 15.98 -9.43 31.42
N ASP A 78 17.05 -9.89 30.79
CA ASP A 78 17.02 -10.47 29.45
C ASP A 78 16.35 -11.85 29.36
N GLU A 79 16.32 -12.60 30.46
CA GLU A 79 15.70 -13.93 30.56
C GLU A 79 14.18 -13.89 30.81
N LEU A 80 13.59 -12.71 31.05
CA LEU A 80 12.18 -12.57 31.40
C LEU A 80 11.31 -12.15 30.20
N ASP A 81 10.22 -12.90 29.98
CA ASP A 81 9.26 -12.67 28.88
C ASP A 81 8.41 -11.40 29.05
N VAL A 82 8.01 -11.10 30.29
CA VAL A 82 7.17 -9.94 30.64
C VAL A 82 8.01 -8.91 31.37
N LYS A 83 8.46 -7.89 30.65
CA LYS A 83 9.24 -6.77 31.20
C LYS A 83 8.82 -5.42 30.63
N ARG A 84 8.65 -4.43 31.50
CA ARG A 84 8.38 -3.03 31.14
C ARG A 84 9.34 -2.11 31.88
N LYS A 85 10.16 -1.35 31.15
CA LYS A 85 11.01 -0.32 31.74
C LYS A 85 10.15 0.75 32.42
N LEU A 86 10.50 1.15 33.64
CA LEU A 86 9.82 2.22 34.36
C LEU A 86 10.42 3.57 33.92
N THR A 87 9.80 4.16 32.91
CA THR A 87 10.13 5.49 32.36
C THR A 87 8.84 6.19 31.93
N PRO A 88 8.78 7.53 31.98
CA PRO A 88 9.80 8.47 32.48
C PRO A 88 9.85 8.61 34.02
N PRO A 89 10.90 9.23 34.60
CA PRO A 89 11.09 9.37 36.05
C PRO A 89 9.96 10.11 36.77
N TRP A 90 9.21 10.98 36.09
CA TRP A 90 8.05 11.71 36.63
C TRP A 90 6.73 10.93 36.55
N THR A 91 6.73 9.68 36.08
CA THR A 91 5.49 8.90 36.05
C THR A 91 5.04 8.54 37.45
N SER A 92 3.80 8.85 37.80
CA SER A 92 3.23 8.51 39.10
C SER A 92 3.01 7.00 39.22
N LEU A 93 3.32 6.42 40.39
CA LEU A 93 3.21 4.99 40.65
C LEU A 93 1.77 4.50 40.55
N ILE A 94 0.77 5.32 40.91
CA ILE A 94 -0.66 4.97 40.74
C ILE A 94 -1.05 4.77 39.28
N THR A 95 -0.35 5.44 38.35
CA THR A 95 -0.53 5.23 36.89
C THR A 95 0.12 3.93 36.44
N LEU A 96 1.25 3.57 37.07
CA LEU A 96 1.98 2.35 36.75
C LEU A 96 1.33 1.10 37.34
N PHE A 97 0.67 1.24 38.49
CA PHE A 97 -0.02 0.20 39.26
C PHE A 97 -1.50 0.59 39.48
N PRO A 98 -2.35 0.51 38.45
CA PRO A 98 -3.78 0.83 38.56
C PRO A 98 -4.54 -0.16 39.46
N LYS A 99 -3.94 -1.32 39.75
CA LYS A 99 -4.37 -2.26 40.79
C LYS A 99 -3.22 -2.42 41.79
N PRO A 100 -3.51 -2.77 43.07
CA PRO A 100 -2.47 -3.11 44.02
C PRO A 100 -1.54 -4.19 43.42
N PRO A 101 -0.22 -4.00 43.49
CA PRO A 101 0.75 -5.00 43.04
C PRO A 101 0.44 -6.35 43.71
N ASN A 102 0.40 -7.42 42.92
CA ASN A 102 0.22 -8.78 43.43
C ASN A 102 1.57 -9.39 43.85
N ASP A 103 1.54 -10.57 44.46
CA ASP A 103 2.73 -11.23 45.01
C ASP A 103 3.74 -11.71 43.95
N LEU A 104 3.38 -11.66 42.65
CA LEU A 104 4.23 -12.06 41.52
C LEU A 104 4.86 -10.87 40.77
N THR A 105 4.55 -9.63 41.19
CA THR A 105 5.04 -8.40 40.56
C THR A 105 6.32 -7.93 41.22
N TYR A 106 7.43 -7.88 40.45
CA TYR A 106 8.73 -7.44 40.94
C TYR A 106 9.25 -6.22 40.17
N ILE A 107 10.12 -5.46 40.82
CA ILE A 107 10.89 -4.37 40.23
C ILE A 107 12.35 -4.82 40.13
N MET A 108 12.80 -5.14 38.93
CA MET A 108 14.21 -5.46 38.68
C MET A 108 15.04 -4.17 38.62
N VAL A 109 16.10 -4.11 39.42
CA VAL A 109 17.01 -2.98 39.58
C VAL A 109 18.30 -3.30 38.83
N GLN A 110 18.50 -2.67 37.69
CA GLN A 110 19.68 -2.81 36.86
C GLN A 110 20.64 -1.64 37.09
N ARG A 111 21.90 -1.95 37.37
CA ARG A 111 23.01 -0.99 37.38
C ARG A 111 23.44 -0.80 35.93
N SER A 112 23.50 0.44 35.44
CA SER A 112 23.96 0.69 34.07
C SER A 112 25.38 0.11 33.87
N PRO A 113 25.68 -0.61 32.77
CA PRO A 113 27.00 -1.20 32.52
C PRO A 113 28.01 -0.12 32.11
N PHE A 114 28.44 0.71 33.06
CA PHE A 114 29.57 1.63 32.87
C PHE A 114 30.85 0.98 33.41
N ASN A 115 31.56 0.27 32.53
CA ASN A 115 33.02 0.16 32.57
C ASN A 115 33.54 -0.28 31.19
N ALA A 116 33.25 0.51 30.16
CA ALA A 116 34.12 0.60 28.99
C ALA A 116 35.03 1.84 29.18
N PRO A 117 36.31 1.80 28.77
CA PRO A 117 37.24 2.88 29.05
C PRO A 117 36.76 4.19 28.45
N LYS A 118 36.50 5.18 29.33
CA LYS A 118 36.25 6.57 28.94
C LYS A 118 37.47 7.10 28.21
N ILE A 119 37.40 7.21 26.89
CA ILE A 119 38.24 8.17 26.19
C ILE A 119 37.68 9.54 26.58
N SER A 120 38.34 10.19 27.52
CA SER A 120 38.00 11.52 28.00
C SER A 120 38.25 12.54 26.89
N ILE A 121 37.20 12.93 26.16
CA ILE A 121 37.15 14.24 25.51
C ILE A 121 36.55 15.20 26.55
N PRO A 122 37.16 16.37 26.83
CA PRO A 122 36.64 17.33 27.80
C PRO A 122 35.26 17.85 27.36
N ARG A 123 34.28 17.84 28.27
CA ARG A 123 32.91 18.35 28.07
C ARG A 123 32.82 19.84 27.69
N ASP A 124 33.93 20.57 27.74
CA ASP A 124 33.96 22.04 27.63
C ASP A 124 34.46 22.59 26.27
N GLN A 125 34.94 21.76 25.34
CA GLN A 125 35.55 22.22 24.07
C GLN A 125 34.65 22.17 22.81
N GLY A 126 33.38 21.76 22.93
CA GLY A 126 32.46 21.67 21.78
C GLY A 126 31.31 22.67 21.82
N VAL A 127 30.77 22.94 23.02
CA VAL A 127 29.59 23.81 23.22
C VAL A 127 29.84 25.23 22.73
N PRO A 128 30.99 25.87 22.99
CA PRO A 128 31.27 27.21 22.45
C PRO A 128 31.28 27.27 20.92
N GLU A 129 31.78 26.23 20.25
CA GLU A 129 31.91 26.13 18.79
C GLU A 129 30.56 25.88 18.12
N LEU A 130 29.71 25.04 18.71
CA LEU A 130 28.32 24.87 18.24
C LEU A 130 27.54 26.17 18.41
N LEU A 131 27.65 26.84 19.56
CA LEU A 131 27.01 28.14 19.80
C LEU A 131 27.54 29.22 18.85
N ARG A 132 28.85 29.24 18.59
CA ARG A 132 29.45 30.14 17.60
C ARG A 132 28.92 29.85 16.20
N THR A 133 28.81 28.59 15.81
CA THR A 133 28.25 28.19 14.51
C THR A 133 26.79 28.61 14.40
N ILE A 134 26.02 28.48 15.48
CA ILE A 134 24.64 28.97 15.56
C ILE A 134 24.61 30.49 15.34
N GLU A 135 25.45 31.26 16.03
CA GLU A 135 25.52 32.72 15.86
C GLU A 135 26.04 33.15 14.48
N GLU A 136 26.90 32.36 13.84
CA GLU A 136 27.37 32.62 12.47
C GLU A 136 26.31 32.32 11.41
N ILE A 137 25.42 31.35 11.64
CA ILE A 137 24.31 31.01 10.74
C ILE A 137 23.13 31.97 10.93
N ARG A 138 22.96 32.48 12.14
CA ARG A 138 21.80 33.29 12.55
C ARG A 138 21.45 34.45 11.62
N PRO A 139 22.41 35.25 11.08
CA PRO A 139 22.10 36.39 10.21
C PRO A 139 21.54 35.98 8.84
N ASP A 140 21.90 34.80 8.35
CA ASP A 140 21.51 34.32 7.01
C ASP A 140 20.06 33.79 6.98
N HIS A 141 19.46 33.56 8.16
CA HIS A 141 18.11 33.01 8.33
C HIS A 141 17.19 33.95 9.11
N HIS A 142 17.32 35.26 8.87
CA HIS A 142 16.20 36.15 9.09
C HIS A 142 15.15 35.81 8.03
N SER A 143 13.91 35.54 8.44
CA SER A 143 12.76 35.40 7.55
C SER A 143 12.57 36.72 6.77
N HIS A 144 13.41 36.96 5.76
CA HIS A 144 13.21 38.00 4.78
C HIS A 144 11.99 37.57 3.99
N SER A 145 10.83 38.11 4.36
CA SER A 145 9.64 38.04 3.54
C SER A 145 10.03 38.58 2.16
N VAL A 146 10.06 37.71 1.15
CA VAL A 146 10.16 38.15 -0.24
C VAL A 146 9.05 39.15 -0.48
N ASP A 147 9.34 40.32 -1.05
CA ASP A 147 8.29 41.30 -1.35
C ASP A 147 7.26 40.62 -2.27
N PRO A 148 5.98 40.51 -1.85
CA PRO A 148 4.97 39.86 -2.67
C PRO A 148 4.87 40.47 -4.07
N ARG A 149 5.21 41.75 -4.23
CA ARG A 149 5.21 42.45 -5.52
C ARG A 149 6.30 41.91 -6.46
N ASP A 150 7.48 41.60 -5.94
CA ASP A 150 8.58 41.04 -6.74
C ASP A 150 8.21 39.64 -7.25
N VAL A 151 7.58 38.82 -6.39
CA VAL A 151 7.05 37.51 -6.76
C VAL A 151 6.00 37.65 -7.87
N GLU A 152 5.06 38.58 -7.68
CA GLU A 152 3.98 38.83 -8.62
C GLU A 152 4.51 39.27 -9.98
N GLU A 153 5.44 40.24 -10.00
CA GLU A 153 6.04 40.77 -11.22
C GLU A 153 6.82 39.68 -11.96
N PHE A 154 7.64 38.89 -11.25
CA PHE A 154 8.38 37.79 -11.85
C PHE A 154 7.44 36.76 -12.49
N GLN A 155 6.43 36.31 -11.75
CA GLN A 155 5.50 35.29 -12.24
C GLN A 155 4.61 35.80 -13.36
N ARG A 156 4.16 37.06 -13.31
CA ARG A 156 3.42 37.71 -14.39
C ARG A 156 4.26 37.83 -15.65
N ASN A 157 5.54 38.13 -15.52
CA ASN A 157 6.48 38.14 -16.65
C ASN A 157 6.69 36.75 -17.26
N LYS A 158 6.67 35.69 -16.44
CA LYS A 158 6.81 34.30 -16.87
C LYS A 158 5.55 33.73 -17.53
N LEU A 159 4.38 33.90 -16.90
CA LEU A 159 3.11 33.32 -17.35
C LEU A 159 2.37 34.20 -18.37
N GLY A 160 2.68 35.50 -18.45
CA GLY A 160 2.04 36.42 -19.39
C GLY A 160 0.52 36.45 -19.22
N CYS A 161 -0.20 36.20 -20.31
CA CYS A 161 -1.67 36.15 -20.34
C CYS A 161 -2.28 35.03 -19.48
N PHE A 162 -1.52 33.98 -19.15
CA PHE A 162 -1.98 32.90 -18.28
C PHE A 162 -1.83 33.21 -16.78
N TYR A 163 -1.27 34.36 -16.43
CA TYR A 163 -1.12 34.76 -15.03
C TYR A 163 -2.49 35.06 -14.42
N LYS A 164 -2.87 34.31 -13.37
CA LYS A 164 -4.12 34.52 -12.62
C LYS A 164 -3.90 35.03 -11.20
N LYS A 165 -3.06 34.34 -10.45
CA LYS A 165 -2.75 34.61 -9.04
C LYS A 165 -1.29 34.22 -8.75
N PRO A 166 -0.69 34.73 -7.65
CA PRO A 166 0.63 34.28 -7.24
C PRO A 166 0.63 32.77 -6.97
N LEU A 167 1.51 32.05 -7.65
CA LEU A 167 1.83 30.66 -7.41
C LEU A 167 2.85 30.54 -6.26
N PRO A 168 2.96 29.37 -5.62
CA PRO A 168 3.94 29.15 -4.57
C PRO A 168 5.36 29.45 -5.06
N HIS A 169 6.10 30.22 -4.27
CA HIS A 169 7.42 30.71 -4.59
C HIS A 169 8.48 30.17 -3.63
N ALA A 170 9.73 30.28 -4.04
CA ALA A 170 10.89 29.93 -3.23
C ALA A 170 11.15 30.98 -2.12
N THR A 171 12.31 30.89 -1.46
CA THR A 171 12.83 31.97 -0.61
C THR A 171 13.29 33.20 -1.40
N LYS A 172 13.23 33.15 -2.74
CA LYS A 172 13.48 34.27 -3.66
C LYS A 172 12.29 34.46 -4.60
N ALA A 173 12.10 35.68 -5.07
CA ALA A 173 11.01 36.05 -5.97
C ALA A 173 11.04 35.32 -7.32
N ASP A 174 12.22 34.88 -7.76
CA ASP A 174 12.48 34.27 -9.07
C ASP A 174 12.30 32.74 -9.12
N GLY A 175 11.81 32.12 -8.04
CA GLY A 175 11.55 30.69 -7.98
C GLY A 175 10.06 30.36 -7.92
N ILE A 176 9.58 29.42 -8.74
CA ILE A 176 8.20 28.89 -8.71
C ILE A 176 8.24 27.41 -8.35
N TYR A 177 7.56 27.03 -7.28
CA TYR A 177 7.61 25.69 -6.68
C TYR A 177 6.22 25.06 -6.70
N LEU A 178 5.79 24.55 -7.85
CA LEU A 178 4.46 23.96 -8.02
C LEU A 178 4.15 22.82 -7.03
N GLN A 179 5.18 22.12 -6.52
CA GLN A 179 5.02 21.08 -5.51
C GLN A 179 4.37 21.64 -4.22
N MET A 180 4.60 22.92 -3.89
CA MET A 180 4.05 23.59 -2.73
C MET A 180 2.57 23.96 -2.83
N LEU A 181 1.94 23.77 -4.00
CA LEU A 181 0.49 23.91 -4.13
C LEU A 181 -0.23 22.98 -3.15
N GLY A 182 0.34 21.79 -2.91
CA GLY A 182 -0.22 20.79 -2.03
C GLY A 182 -1.39 20.07 -2.69
N ASN A 183 -2.44 19.73 -1.94
CA ASN A 183 -3.55 18.96 -2.48
C ASN A 183 -4.56 19.87 -3.20
N MET A 184 -4.60 19.76 -4.53
CA MET A 184 -5.46 20.60 -5.39
C MET A 184 -6.83 19.98 -5.67
N LEU A 185 -7.00 18.69 -5.41
CA LEU A 185 -8.30 18.04 -5.47
C LEU A 185 -8.90 18.14 -4.06
N GLY A 186 -10.12 18.64 -3.92
CA GLY A 186 -10.82 18.76 -2.63
C GLY A 186 -11.07 17.42 -1.90
N GLU A 187 -10.52 16.32 -2.41
CA GLU A 187 -10.50 15.00 -1.80
C GLU A 187 -9.10 14.73 -1.23
N GLU A 188 -8.99 14.36 0.05
CA GLU A 188 -7.70 13.99 0.65
C GLU A 188 -7.42 12.49 0.53
N PRO A 189 -6.15 12.08 0.39
CA PRO A 189 -5.75 10.68 0.49
C PRO A 189 -6.12 10.09 1.84
N LYS A 190 -6.70 8.89 1.83
CA LYS A 190 -7.18 8.20 3.04
C LYS A 190 -6.55 6.84 3.20
N SER A 191 -6.36 6.46 4.45
CA SER A 191 -6.00 5.10 4.86
C SER A 191 -7.15 4.13 4.62
N THR A 192 -6.88 2.82 4.74
CA THR A 192 -7.91 1.76 4.68
C THR A 192 -9.05 1.97 5.69
N TYR A 193 -8.79 2.68 6.79
CA TYR A 193 -9.78 3.00 7.83
C TYR A 193 -10.43 4.38 7.65
N GLY A 194 -10.26 5.02 6.49
CA GLY A 194 -10.90 6.29 6.16
C GLY A 194 -10.26 7.54 6.79
N ARG A 195 -9.19 7.39 7.57
CA ARG A 195 -8.44 8.51 8.17
C ARG A 195 -7.46 9.13 7.17
N THR A 196 -7.40 10.45 7.13
CA THR A 196 -6.43 11.21 6.31
C THR A 196 -5.05 11.21 6.98
N LEU A 197 -4.01 11.67 6.27
CA LEU A 197 -2.69 11.82 6.90
C LEU A 197 -2.73 12.83 8.06
N LEU A 198 -3.51 13.91 7.91
CA LEU A 198 -3.67 14.92 8.94
C LEU A 198 -4.32 14.32 10.20
N ASP A 199 -5.37 13.51 10.06
CA ASP A 199 -6.01 12.80 11.18
C ASP A 199 -5.03 11.92 11.97
N LEU A 200 -4.06 11.31 11.29
CA LEU A 200 -3.06 10.46 11.92
C LEU A 200 -2.05 11.28 12.73
N VAL A 201 -1.59 12.41 12.19
CA VAL A 201 -0.67 13.34 12.87
C VAL A 201 -1.35 13.98 14.08
N GLU A 202 -2.57 14.50 13.90
CA GLU A 202 -3.35 15.08 14.99
C GLU A 202 -3.73 14.04 16.05
N GLY A 203 -3.93 12.78 15.63
CA GLY A 203 -4.19 11.66 16.52
C GLY A 203 -3.03 11.34 17.45
N ASP A 204 -1.81 11.79 17.16
CA ASP A 204 -0.62 11.61 18.00
C ASP A 204 -0.28 12.81 18.87
N PHE A 205 -1.04 13.89 18.75
CA PHE A 205 -0.86 15.09 19.54
C PHE A 205 -0.83 14.77 21.05
N GLY A 206 0.26 15.17 21.72
CA GLY A 206 0.45 14.97 23.16
C GLY A 206 0.77 13.54 23.59
N LYS A 207 0.97 12.61 22.65
CA LYS A 207 1.47 11.27 22.97
C LYS A 207 2.99 11.30 23.12
N TYR A 208 3.49 10.57 24.12
CA TYR A 208 4.92 10.36 24.38
C TYR A 208 5.35 8.91 24.10
N SER A 209 4.44 8.08 23.60
CA SER A 209 4.71 6.70 23.14
C SER A 209 3.62 6.26 22.17
N TYR A 210 3.89 5.20 21.39
CA TYR A 210 2.94 4.58 20.47
C TYR A 210 2.37 5.54 19.40
N HIS A 211 3.25 6.28 18.73
CA HIS A 211 2.92 7.13 17.58
C HIS A 211 2.58 6.31 16.34
N ASN A 212 1.75 6.89 15.47
CA ASN A 212 1.43 6.32 14.16
C ASN A 212 2.64 6.35 13.24
N ILE A 213 2.71 5.34 12.38
CA ILE A 213 3.62 5.30 11.24
C ILE A 213 2.74 5.29 9.99
N ALA A 214 2.75 6.37 9.23
CA ALA A 214 1.98 6.49 7.99
C ALA A 214 2.83 6.08 6.80
N ALA A 215 2.38 5.13 5.99
CA ALA A 215 3.06 4.71 4.77
C ALA A 215 2.26 5.14 3.54
N LEU A 216 2.76 6.14 2.83
CA LEU A 216 2.18 6.67 1.60
C LEU A 216 2.78 5.93 0.41
N VAL A 217 1.99 5.04 -0.19
CA VAL A 217 2.44 4.17 -1.29
C VAL A 217 1.58 4.42 -2.51
N GLY A 218 2.21 4.84 -3.60
CA GLY A 218 1.54 5.13 -4.86
C GLY A 218 2.55 5.53 -5.94
N PRO A 219 2.13 5.56 -7.22
CA PRO A 219 3.05 5.84 -8.32
C PRO A 219 3.69 7.24 -8.22
N SER A 220 4.79 7.44 -8.94
CA SER A 220 5.49 8.73 -8.97
C SER A 220 4.56 9.80 -9.55
N GLY A 221 4.35 10.89 -8.83
CA GLY A 221 3.43 11.95 -9.25
C GLY A 221 1.99 11.81 -8.75
N ALA A 222 1.67 10.76 -7.97
CA ALA A 222 0.32 10.55 -7.41
C ALA A 222 -0.10 11.58 -6.33
N GLY A 223 0.80 12.46 -5.88
CA GLY A 223 0.50 13.47 -4.85
C GLY A 223 0.99 13.13 -3.44
N LYS A 224 1.88 12.14 -3.27
CA LYS A 224 2.48 11.79 -1.96
C LYS A 224 3.13 12.99 -1.26
N THR A 225 4.09 13.64 -1.92
CA THR A 225 4.78 14.83 -1.40
C THR A 225 3.81 15.99 -1.16
N ALA A 226 2.84 16.19 -2.05
CA ALA A 226 1.78 17.20 -1.88
C ALA A 226 0.95 16.96 -0.61
N THR A 227 0.68 15.70 -0.27
CA THR A 227 -0.03 15.31 0.97
C THR A 227 0.77 15.68 2.22
N VAL A 228 2.10 15.52 2.18
CA VAL A 228 2.98 15.95 3.28
C VAL A 228 3.06 17.46 3.38
N ILE A 229 3.01 18.17 2.26
CA ILE A 229 2.99 19.64 2.25
C ILE A 229 1.71 20.17 2.91
N GLU A 230 0.56 19.51 2.73
CA GLU A 230 -0.66 19.86 3.48
C GLU A 230 -0.49 19.70 5.00
N VAL A 231 0.19 18.64 5.44
CA VAL A 231 0.57 18.50 6.85
C VAL A 231 1.52 19.62 7.25
N ALA A 232 2.50 19.96 6.41
CA ALA A 232 3.47 21.01 6.66
C ALA A 232 2.88 22.42 6.69
N LYS A 233 1.66 22.63 6.20
CA LYS A 233 0.91 23.89 6.37
C LYS A 233 0.35 24.04 7.79
N LYS A 234 0.16 22.95 8.54
CA LYS A 234 -0.49 22.93 9.87
C LYS A 234 0.42 22.45 11.01
N HIS A 235 1.37 21.56 10.72
CA HIS A 235 2.26 20.92 11.68
C HIS A 235 3.72 21.00 11.20
N PHE A 236 4.67 21.06 12.13
CA PHE A 236 6.09 21.12 11.78
C PHE A 236 6.54 19.75 11.29
N VAL A 237 7.07 19.69 10.06
CA VAL A 237 7.56 18.46 9.44
C VAL A 237 9.07 18.54 9.28
N ILE A 238 9.81 17.65 9.94
CA ILE A 238 11.24 17.42 9.65
C ILE A 238 11.31 16.53 8.42
N TYR A 239 11.86 17.06 7.32
CA TYR A 239 11.71 16.45 6.00
C TYR A 239 13.03 15.92 5.44
N PHE A 240 13.14 14.60 5.26
CA PHE A 240 14.27 13.94 4.62
C PHE A 240 13.89 13.55 3.19
N LEU A 241 14.68 13.96 2.21
CA LEU A 241 14.58 13.42 0.85
C LEU A 241 15.67 12.37 0.63
N CYS A 242 15.29 11.10 0.59
CA CYS A 242 16.23 10.04 0.28
C CYS A 242 16.74 10.19 -1.15
N HIS A 243 18.07 10.15 -1.32
CA HIS A 243 18.71 10.32 -2.62
C HIS A 243 19.93 9.42 -2.75
N ASP A 244 20.12 8.87 -3.94
CA ASP A 244 21.25 7.98 -4.26
C ASP A 244 22.53 8.82 -4.46
N PRO A 245 23.60 8.58 -3.68
CA PRO A 245 24.88 9.26 -3.87
C PRO A 245 25.51 9.06 -5.26
N ALA A 246 25.22 7.93 -5.92
CA ALA A 246 25.76 7.59 -7.24
C ALA A 246 24.98 8.19 -8.42
N ALA A 247 23.78 8.75 -8.16
CA ALA A 247 23.00 9.40 -9.20
C ALA A 247 23.60 10.78 -9.55
N GLY A 248 23.75 11.05 -10.85
CA GLY A 248 24.23 12.34 -11.36
C GLY A 248 23.37 13.52 -10.89
N ILE A 249 23.93 14.74 -10.97
CA ILE A 249 23.25 15.97 -10.54
C ILE A 249 22.09 16.25 -11.51
N SER A 250 20.85 15.97 -11.09
CA SER A 250 19.66 16.42 -11.80
C SER A 250 19.22 17.80 -11.27
N PRO A 251 18.79 18.74 -12.13
CA PRO A 251 18.27 20.03 -11.69
C PRO A 251 16.91 19.85 -11.00
N GLY A 252 16.88 20.01 -9.66
CA GLY A 252 15.66 19.91 -8.88
C GLY A 252 15.89 19.88 -7.36
N PHE A 253 14.78 19.68 -6.63
CA PHE A 253 14.71 19.48 -5.19
C PHE A 253 15.68 18.39 -4.71
N ARG A 254 16.73 18.75 -3.94
CA ARG A 254 17.76 17.82 -3.44
C ARG A 254 18.07 18.08 -1.98
N ASP A 255 18.20 17.00 -1.21
CA ASP A 255 18.68 17.02 0.17
C ASP A 255 20.15 16.54 0.19
N THR A 256 21.09 17.48 0.09
CA THR A 256 22.51 17.14 0.09
C THR A 256 22.99 16.62 1.44
N ASN A 257 22.28 16.92 2.53
CA ASN A 257 22.61 16.39 3.85
C ASN A 257 22.27 14.91 3.95
N PHE A 258 21.14 14.48 3.37
CA PHE A 258 20.85 13.05 3.24
C PHE A 258 21.91 12.32 2.40
N VAL A 259 22.34 12.89 1.28
CA VAL A 259 23.44 12.31 0.47
C VAL A 259 24.71 12.16 1.29
N LYS A 260 25.03 13.13 2.14
CA LYS A 260 26.18 13.05 3.04
C LYS A 260 26.01 11.99 4.12
N LEU A 261 24.81 11.87 4.71
CA LEU A 261 24.45 10.79 5.63
C LEU A 261 24.64 9.41 4.97
N ALA A 262 24.14 9.23 3.75
CA ALA A 262 24.28 8.01 2.97
C ALA A 262 25.77 7.63 2.75
N ASN A 263 26.59 8.59 2.33
CA ASN A 263 28.04 8.37 2.17
C ASN A 263 28.73 8.01 3.50
N ASP A 264 28.32 8.63 4.61
CA ASP A 264 28.93 8.39 5.92
C ASP A 264 28.58 6.99 6.46
N VAL A 265 27.34 6.52 6.26
CA VAL A 265 26.95 5.14 6.66
C VAL A 265 27.61 4.08 5.76
N GLU A 266 27.81 4.38 4.47
CA GLU A 266 28.61 3.53 3.57
C GLU A 266 30.07 3.47 4.00
N ALA A 267 30.66 4.60 4.39
CA ALA A 267 32.02 4.65 4.91
C ALA A 267 32.17 3.89 6.23
N ILE A 268 31.17 3.92 7.12
CA ILE A 268 31.14 3.11 8.35
C ILE A 268 31.15 1.62 7.97
N CYS A 269 30.27 1.20 7.05
CA CYS A 269 30.21 -0.19 6.61
C CYS A 269 31.51 -0.66 5.95
N ALA A 270 32.15 0.18 5.14
CA ALA A 270 33.41 -0.13 4.48
C ALA A 270 34.60 -0.25 5.48
N ARG A 271 34.57 0.50 6.58
CA ARG A 271 35.59 0.47 7.64
C ARG A 271 35.30 -0.55 8.72
N PHE A 272 34.07 -1.06 8.80
CA PHE A 272 33.70 -2.11 9.71
C PHE A 272 34.48 -3.35 9.30
N PRO A 273 35.46 -3.81 10.11
CA PRO A 273 36.38 -4.79 9.60
C PRO A 273 35.66 -6.12 9.41
N ASN A 274 36.14 -6.92 8.45
CA ASN A 274 35.93 -8.37 8.38
C ASN A 274 36.60 -9.07 9.59
N THR A 275 36.45 -8.52 10.81
CA THR A 275 37.39 -8.69 11.92
C THR A 275 37.33 -10.05 12.61
N ASP A 276 36.35 -10.88 12.30
CA ASP A 276 36.38 -12.27 12.71
C ASP A 276 35.43 -13.09 11.83
N PRO A 277 35.94 -13.96 10.94
CA PRO A 277 35.13 -14.95 10.23
C PRO A 277 34.32 -15.86 11.18
N GLN A 278 34.65 -15.89 12.48
CA GLN A 278 33.92 -16.60 13.52
C GLN A 278 32.95 -15.73 14.34
N ALA A 279 32.91 -14.40 14.15
CA ALA A 279 31.93 -13.57 14.84
C ALA A 279 30.51 -13.87 14.36
N ASN A 280 29.59 -14.01 15.32
CA ASN A 280 28.18 -14.26 15.04
C ASN A 280 27.63 -13.15 14.10
N PRO A 281 27.09 -13.50 12.92
CA PRO A 281 26.50 -12.53 11.99
C PRO A 281 25.43 -11.63 12.63
N LEU A 282 24.74 -12.11 13.68
CA LEU A 282 23.73 -11.35 14.43
C LEU A 282 24.34 -10.23 15.28
N ASP A 283 25.51 -10.46 15.88
CA ASP A 283 26.22 -9.46 16.68
C ASP A 283 26.79 -8.36 15.78
N ASN A 284 27.28 -8.75 14.60
CA ASN A 284 27.76 -7.82 13.59
C ASN A 284 26.63 -6.95 13.04
N ASP A 285 25.46 -7.53 12.73
CA ASP A 285 24.27 -6.77 12.32
C ASP A 285 23.83 -5.78 13.41
N SER A 286 23.75 -6.22 14.67
CA SER A 286 23.36 -5.38 15.80
C SER A 286 24.32 -4.20 16.02
N ARG A 287 25.63 -4.46 15.99
CA ARG A 287 26.66 -3.42 16.15
C ARG A 287 26.70 -2.46 14.96
N MET A 288 26.50 -2.95 13.75
CA MET A 288 26.38 -2.12 12.55
C MET A 288 25.16 -1.21 12.60
N LYS A 289 23.99 -1.75 12.99
CA LYS A 289 22.77 -0.97 13.18
C LYS A 289 23.00 0.17 14.16
N LEU A 290 23.66 -0.10 15.29
CA LEU A 290 23.96 0.91 16.31
C LEU A 290 24.75 2.11 15.75
N LEU A 291 25.87 1.84 15.07
CA LEU A 291 26.74 2.89 14.50
C LEU A 291 26.01 3.72 13.42
N VAL A 292 25.14 3.07 12.66
CA VAL A 292 24.36 3.71 11.60
C VAL A 292 23.24 4.55 12.19
N GLN A 293 22.57 4.06 13.24
CA GLN A 293 21.54 4.78 13.99
C GLN A 293 22.10 6.04 14.65
N GLU A 294 23.33 6.00 15.20
CA GLU A 294 24.00 7.20 15.71
C GLU A 294 24.16 8.30 14.65
N ARG A 295 24.44 7.94 13.38
CA ARG A 295 24.54 8.91 12.29
C ARG A 295 23.19 9.50 11.90
N VAL A 296 22.13 8.70 11.96
CA VAL A 296 20.75 9.17 11.75
C VAL A 296 20.36 10.16 12.85
N GLU A 297 20.72 9.87 14.10
CA GLU A 297 20.43 10.74 15.25
C GLU A 297 21.13 12.10 15.16
N ILE A 298 22.38 12.14 14.71
CA ILE A 298 23.11 13.40 14.46
C ILE A 298 22.40 14.26 13.40
N GLU A 299 21.98 13.65 12.29
CA GLU A 299 21.28 14.35 11.22
C GLU A 299 19.92 14.89 11.70
N PHE A 300 19.19 14.10 12.49
CA PHE A 300 17.93 14.51 13.09
C PHE A 300 18.13 15.66 14.09
N LEU A 301 19.12 15.58 14.97
CA LEU A 301 19.46 16.64 15.93
C LEU A 301 19.83 17.94 15.22
N ALA A 302 20.62 17.89 14.15
CA ALA A 302 20.97 19.08 13.38
C ALA A 302 19.73 19.83 12.84
N ARG A 303 18.69 19.09 12.43
CA ARG A 303 17.41 19.66 11.97
C ARG A 303 16.58 20.22 13.11
N LEU A 304 16.61 19.61 14.29
CA LEU A 304 15.98 20.19 15.49
C LEU A 304 16.67 21.48 15.93
N VAL A 305 18.00 21.53 15.90
CA VAL A 305 18.76 22.75 16.24
C VAL A 305 18.43 23.86 15.24
N PHE A 306 18.33 23.52 13.95
CA PHE A 306 17.90 24.47 12.93
C PHE A 306 16.47 24.99 13.18
N LEU A 307 15.51 24.12 13.52
CA LEU A 307 14.16 24.53 13.89
C LEU A 307 14.15 25.47 15.11
N LYS A 308 14.91 25.14 16.16
CA LYS A 308 15.02 26.00 17.35
C LYS A 308 15.64 27.36 17.02
N LEU A 309 16.68 27.39 16.17
CA LEU A 309 17.28 28.63 15.69
C LEU A 309 16.25 29.52 14.98
N LEU A 310 15.42 28.94 14.12
CA LEU A 310 14.37 29.68 13.43
C LEU A 310 13.32 30.23 14.40
N PHE A 311 12.92 29.48 15.43
CA PHE A 311 12.04 30.01 16.48
C PHE A 311 12.66 31.16 17.28
N VAL A 312 13.97 31.10 17.53
CA VAL A 312 14.70 32.19 18.21
C VAL A 312 14.71 33.45 17.35
N ASN A 313 14.83 33.31 16.03
CA ASN A 313 14.81 34.42 15.10
C ASN A 313 13.40 34.96 14.81
N ASN A 314 12.40 34.07 14.81
CA ASN A 314 11.00 34.38 14.58
C ASN A 314 10.11 33.54 15.50
N PRO A 315 9.66 34.08 16.65
CA PRO A 315 8.75 33.37 17.55
C PRO A 315 7.42 32.94 16.91
N GLU A 316 6.98 33.66 15.88
CA GLU A 316 5.74 33.41 15.13
C GLU A 316 5.97 32.49 13.91
N LEU A 317 7.08 31.75 13.88
CA LEU A 317 7.42 30.84 12.79
C LEU A 317 6.24 29.90 12.49
N THR A 318 5.78 29.93 11.25
CA THR A 318 4.72 29.03 10.79
C THR A 318 5.31 27.68 10.35
N PRO A 319 4.55 26.59 10.47
CA PRO A 319 4.93 25.28 9.93
C PRO A 319 5.38 25.33 8.46
N GLU A 320 4.66 26.08 7.63
CA GLU A 320 4.93 26.18 6.20
C GLU A 320 6.23 26.94 5.91
N GLN A 321 6.54 27.99 6.69
CA GLN A 321 7.82 28.69 6.63
C GLN A 321 8.98 27.76 7.00
N PHE A 322 8.85 26.98 8.08
CA PHE A 322 9.89 26.01 8.44
C PHE A 322 10.12 24.97 7.35
N PHE A 323 9.05 24.45 6.75
CA PHE A 323 9.16 23.51 5.64
C PHE A 323 9.90 24.13 4.45
N ARG A 324 9.55 25.36 4.07
CA ARG A 324 10.25 26.13 3.02
C ARG A 324 11.74 26.33 3.31
N GLU A 325 12.09 26.74 4.52
CA GLU A 325 13.48 26.99 4.93
C GLU A 325 14.34 25.71 4.83
N GLN A 326 13.82 24.56 5.29
CA GLN A 326 14.55 23.29 5.21
C GLN A 326 14.89 22.91 3.78
N ILE A 327 13.96 23.12 2.85
CA ILE A 327 14.11 22.70 1.46
C ILE A 327 14.79 23.76 0.58
N ASN A 328 14.92 25.01 1.05
CA ASN A 328 15.47 26.14 0.31
C ASN A 328 16.46 26.94 1.15
N GLY A 329 17.74 26.58 1.12
CA GLY A 329 18.84 27.32 1.77
C GLY A 329 19.24 26.79 3.15
N GLY A 330 18.29 26.29 3.95
CA GLY A 330 18.56 25.67 5.26
C GLY A 330 19.47 24.44 5.20
N VAL A 331 19.59 23.82 4.03
CA VAL A 331 20.50 22.69 3.80
C VAL A 331 21.96 23.01 4.19
N ILE A 332 22.45 24.22 3.90
CA ILE A 332 23.82 24.65 4.26
C ILE A 332 23.96 24.84 5.78
N ALA A 333 22.96 25.43 6.41
CA ALA A 333 22.93 25.61 7.87
C ALA A 333 22.92 24.26 8.59
N ILE A 334 22.02 23.35 8.19
CA ILE A 334 21.94 21.99 8.73
C ILE A 334 23.27 21.26 8.55
N PHE A 335 23.93 21.39 7.39
CA PHE A 335 25.25 20.81 7.14
C PHE A 335 26.32 21.31 8.15
N ARG A 336 26.36 22.62 8.40
CA ARG A 336 27.30 23.22 9.35
C ARG A 336 27.02 22.76 10.77
N LEU A 337 25.75 22.79 11.21
CA LEU A 337 25.33 22.30 12.53
C LEU A 337 25.73 20.83 12.73
N ARG A 338 25.40 19.99 11.76
CA ARG A 338 25.79 18.57 11.73
C ARG A 338 27.30 18.37 11.88
N SER A 339 28.11 19.19 11.20
CA SER A 339 29.57 19.11 11.23
C SER A 339 30.16 19.44 12.61
N GLU A 340 29.43 20.18 13.43
CA GLU A 340 29.77 20.42 14.83
C GLU A 340 29.22 19.34 15.75
N ILE A 341 27.96 18.95 15.57
CA ILE A 341 27.27 17.94 16.41
C ILE A 341 27.99 16.58 16.35
N ILE A 342 28.56 16.19 15.21
CA ILE A 342 29.28 14.91 15.08
C ILE A 342 30.52 14.79 15.98
N LYS A 343 30.99 15.90 16.58
CA LYS A 343 32.16 15.93 17.48
C LYS A 343 31.81 15.50 18.91
N TYR A 344 30.54 15.44 19.27
CA TYR A 344 30.07 15.05 20.59
C TYR A 344 29.95 13.53 20.72
N ASP A 345 30.03 13.04 21.95
CA ASP A 345 29.76 11.63 22.25
C ASP A 345 28.26 11.32 22.13
N ARG A 346 27.96 10.02 22.00
CA ARG A 346 26.62 9.52 21.80
C ARG A 346 25.64 9.91 22.90
N ASP A 347 26.04 9.82 24.17
CA ASP A 347 25.15 10.10 25.29
C ASP A 347 24.79 11.59 25.31
N THR A 348 25.77 12.45 25.01
CA THR A 348 25.54 13.89 24.87
C THR A 348 24.58 14.19 23.71
N ILE A 349 24.76 13.56 22.55
CA ILE A 349 23.87 13.73 21.38
C ILE A 349 22.43 13.31 21.73
N TYR A 350 22.27 12.15 22.38
CA TYR A 350 20.96 11.64 22.79
C TYR A 350 20.26 12.61 23.77
N CYS A 351 20.98 13.09 24.80
CA CYS A 351 20.44 14.05 25.75
C CYS A 351 20.05 15.37 25.07
N MET A 352 20.91 15.92 24.20
CA MET A 352 20.61 17.13 23.42
C MET A 352 19.35 16.96 22.56
N CYS A 353 19.20 15.79 21.93
CA CYS A 353 18.04 15.47 21.10
C CYS A 353 16.75 15.48 21.92
N GLU A 354 16.73 14.78 23.06
CA GLU A 354 15.56 14.71 23.92
C GLU A 354 15.21 16.05 24.56
N ASP A 355 16.19 16.77 25.10
CA ASP A 355 15.98 18.08 25.74
C ASP A 355 15.43 19.10 24.74
N LEU A 356 16.03 19.18 23.55
CA LEU A 356 15.62 20.13 22.52
C LEU A 356 14.24 19.80 21.97
N ARG A 357 13.95 18.52 21.78
CA ARG A 357 12.62 18.06 21.35
C ARG A 357 11.55 18.44 22.37
N MET A 358 11.81 18.17 23.65
CA MET A 358 10.88 18.51 24.74
C MET A 358 10.67 20.02 24.84
N ASP A 359 11.74 20.81 24.78
CA ASP A 359 11.65 22.27 24.76
C ASP A 359 10.83 22.79 23.57
N ILE A 360 11.03 22.26 22.35
CA ILE A 360 10.23 22.67 21.19
C ILE A 360 8.75 22.35 21.40
N VAL A 361 8.44 21.13 21.84
CA VAL A 361 7.05 20.71 22.07
C VAL A 361 6.37 21.56 23.14
N GLU A 362 7.01 21.76 24.28
CA GLU A 362 6.43 22.45 25.43
C GLU A 362 6.37 23.97 25.26
N ASN A 363 7.46 24.57 24.80
CA ASN A 363 7.62 26.03 24.80
C ASN A 363 7.16 26.69 23.50
N HIS A 364 7.13 25.95 22.38
CA HIS A 364 6.73 26.50 21.08
C HIS A 364 5.42 25.90 20.57
N LEU A 365 5.26 24.57 20.60
CA LEU A 365 4.08 23.94 20.00
C LEU A 365 2.85 23.99 20.91
N PHE A 366 2.96 23.62 22.19
CA PHE A 366 1.85 23.69 23.14
C PHE A 366 1.51 25.12 23.56
N LYS A 367 2.48 26.04 23.52
CA LYS A 367 2.21 27.46 23.72
C LYS A 367 1.19 27.98 22.69
N HIS A 368 1.38 27.62 21.42
CA HIS A 368 0.46 28.02 20.35
C HIS A 368 -0.96 27.47 20.54
N LEU A 369 -1.10 26.24 21.05
CA LEU A 369 -2.41 25.72 21.44
C LEU A 369 -3.06 26.54 22.56
N LYS A 370 -2.29 26.94 23.58
CA LYS A 370 -2.80 27.73 24.71
C LYS A 370 -3.23 29.14 24.30
N GLU A 371 -2.46 29.77 23.42
CA GLU A 371 -2.64 31.17 23.03
C GLU A 371 -3.62 31.35 21.86
N HIS A 372 -3.62 30.42 20.90
CA HIS A 372 -4.36 30.55 19.64
C HIS A 372 -5.37 29.43 19.39
N GLN A 373 -5.53 28.46 20.30
CA GLN A 373 -6.39 27.28 20.15
C GLN A 373 -6.07 26.40 18.93
N GLU A 374 -4.88 26.56 18.34
CA GLU A 374 -4.42 25.81 17.18
C GLU A 374 -3.47 24.68 17.62
N LYS A 375 -3.80 23.44 17.23
CA LYS A 375 -2.92 22.29 17.50
C LYS A 375 -1.75 22.27 16.53
N ARG A 376 -0.53 22.45 17.03
CA ARG A 376 0.71 22.22 16.26
C ARG A 376 1.45 21.01 16.82
N TRP A 377 2.01 20.19 15.93
CA TRP A 377 2.72 18.97 16.31
C TRP A 377 3.97 18.79 15.47
N LEU A 378 4.81 17.82 15.85
CA LEU A 378 6.02 17.45 15.13
C LEU A 378 5.81 16.12 14.39
N ALA A 379 6.11 16.10 13.10
CA ALA A 379 6.14 14.91 12.27
C ALA A 379 7.49 14.79 11.56
N ILE A 380 7.83 13.56 11.16
CA ILE A 380 9.07 13.24 10.42
C ILE A 380 8.66 12.62 9.10
N ALA A 381 9.10 13.16 7.98
CA ALA A 381 8.80 12.63 6.64
C ALA A 381 10.06 12.09 5.97
N LEU A 382 10.00 10.84 5.49
CA LEU A 382 11.01 10.19 4.66
C LEU A 382 10.47 10.08 3.23
N ASP A 383 10.88 10.98 2.34
CA ASP A 383 10.49 10.94 0.93
C ASP A 383 11.44 10.11 0.07
N GLU A 384 10.90 9.47 -0.96
CA GLU A 384 11.57 8.49 -1.82
C GLU A 384 12.30 7.38 -1.03
N ALA A 385 11.69 6.91 0.06
CA ALA A 385 12.28 5.97 1.01
C ALA A 385 12.82 4.67 0.39
N GLN A 386 12.26 4.22 -0.74
CA GLN A 386 12.76 3.04 -1.48
C GLN A 386 14.24 3.16 -1.86
N ILE A 387 14.77 4.37 -2.05
CA ILE A 387 16.18 4.60 -2.39
C ILE A 387 17.08 4.12 -1.25
N SER A 388 16.69 4.41 -0.01
CA SER A 388 17.45 3.98 1.17
C SER A 388 17.43 2.46 1.39
N GLU A 389 16.43 1.76 0.86
CA GLU A 389 16.37 0.29 0.92
C GLU A 389 17.13 -0.36 -0.24
N GLN A 390 16.96 0.15 -1.46
CA GLN A 390 17.43 -0.52 -2.67
C GLN A 390 18.82 -0.09 -3.13
N ASN A 391 19.25 1.13 -2.81
CA ASN A 391 20.49 1.70 -3.36
C ASN A 391 21.57 1.90 -2.29
N ILE A 392 21.19 2.10 -1.02
CA ILE A 392 22.14 2.40 0.06
C ILE A 392 22.28 1.17 0.96
N LEU A 393 23.50 0.66 1.10
CA LEU A 393 23.82 -0.52 1.91
C LEU A 393 22.92 -1.74 1.63
N ARG A 394 22.54 -1.95 0.35
CA ARG A 394 21.65 -3.05 -0.04
C ARG A 394 22.18 -4.40 0.45
N GLY A 395 21.30 -5.11 1.17
CA GLY A 395 21.55 -6.44 1.72
C GLY A 395 22.63 -6.52 2.80
N LYS A 396 22.95 -5.40 3.44
CA LYS A 396 23.92 -5.33 4.54
C LYS A 396 23.31 -5.55 5.92
N PHE A 397 21.99 -5.44 6.06
CA PHE A 397 21.28 -5.61 7.31
C PHE A 397 20.35 -6.82 7.28
N ILE A 398 20.03 -7.34 8.46
CA ILE A 398 19.10 -8.44 8.66
C ILE A 398 17.71 -7.90 9.03
N ALA A 399 16.68 -8.47 8.40
CA ALA A 399 15.29 -8.15 8.67
C ALA A 399 14.92 -8.42 10.14
N PRO A 400 14.25 -7.47 10.84
CA PRO A 400 13.94 -7.65 12.26
C PRO A 400 13.05 -8.86 12.58
N ASN A 401 12.14 -9.25 11.68
CA ASN A 401 11.32 -10.46 11.85
C ASN A 401 12.13 -11.76 11.82
N ALA A 402 13.24 -11.78 11.09
CA ALA A 402 14.13 -12.93 11.02
C ALA A 402 14.85 -13.18 12.35
N LEU A 403 14.97 -12.14 13.19
CA LEU A 403 15.56 -12.20 14.53
C LEU A 403 14.59 -12.72 15.60
N VAL A 404 13.27 -12.70 15.36
CA VAL A 404 12.24 -12.95 16.39
C VAL A 404 11.58 -14.33 16.27
N ARG A 405 11.57 -14.98 15.09
CA ARG A 405 10.62 -16.08 14.81
C ARG A 405 11.16 -17.38 14.21
N ARG A 406 12.48 -17.64 14.12
CA ARG A 406 12.97 -18.89 13.48
C ARG A 406 14.22 -19.47 14.16
N ASP A 407 14.38 -20.78 14.02
CA ASP A 407 15.64 -21.48 14.28
C ASP A 407 16.74 -20.86 13.39
N THR A 408 17.94 -20.62 13.92
CA THR A 408 19.01 -19.88 13.21
C THR A 408 19.41 -20.55 11.89
N LYS A 409 19.13 -21.85 11.74
CA LYS A 409 19.32 -22.62 10.51
C LYS A 409 18.48 -22.16 9.33
N ASP A 410 17.34 -21.50 9.57
CA ASP A 410 16.48 -21.00 8.49
C ASP A 410 16.92 -19.64 7.94
N LEU A 411 17.76 -18.91 8.68
CA LEU A 411 18.24 -17.58 8.33
C LEU A 411 19.33 -17.61 7.24
N PHE A 412 20.17 -18.65 7.28
CA PHE A 412 21.33 -18.78 6.41
C PHE A 412 21.09 -19.75 5.26
N ASP A 413 21.69 -19.46 4.11
CA ASP A 413 21.76 -20.37 2.97
C ASP A 413 22.84 -21.45 3.18
N SER A 414 22.98 -22.35 2.21
CA SER A 414 24.01 -23.41 2.25
C SER A 414 25.44 -22.89 2.27
N ASN A 415 25.66 -21.60 1.99
CA ASN A 415 26.96 -20.93 2.04
C ASN A 415 27.15 -20.08 3.32
N ASN A 416 26.29 -20.27 4.32
CA ASN A 416 26.28 -19.52 5.58
C ASN A 416 26.08 -18.01 5.40
N ARG A 417 25.40 -17.59 4.33
CA ARG A 417 25.00 -16.20 4.07
C ARG A 417 23.54 -16.00 4.41
N VAL A 418 23.17 -14.82 4.89
CA VAL A 418 21.77 -14.48 5.14
C VAL A 418 20.99 -14.61 3.83
N LYS A 419 19.88 -15.37 3.83
CA LYS A 419 19.03 -15.54 2.63
C LYS A 419 18.50 -14.19 2.14
N GLU A 420 18.34 -14.05 0.83
CA GLU A 420 17.93 -12.80 0.17
C GLU A 420 16.63 -12.23 0.75
N ASP A 421 15.66 -13.07 1.10
CA ASP A 421 14.39 -12.68 1.72
C ASP A 421 14.54 -11.92 3.06
N PHE A 422 15.65 -12.15 3.76
CA PHE A 422 15.96 -11.53 5.06
C PHE A 422 16.99 -10.41 4.97
N GLN A 423 17.52 -10.14 3.77
CA GLN A 423 18.46 -9.06 3.54
C GLN A 423 17.71 -7.71 3.46
N ARG A 424 18.29 -6.67 4.04
CA ARG A 424 17.74 -5.31 4.10
C ARG A 424 18.79 -4.24 3.80
N GLY A 425 18.32 -3.07 3.38
CA GLY A 425 19.14 -1.87 3.14
C GLY A 425 19.17 -0.89 4.31
N PHE A 426 19.72 0.31 4.07
CA PHE A 426 19.84 1.38 5.06
C PHE A 426 18.49 1.88 5.59
N PHE A 427 17.40 1.71 4.84
CA PHE A 427 16.05 2.04 5.31
C PHE A 427 15.72 1.40 6.66
N THR A 428 16.18 0.17 6.92
CA THR A 428 15.86 -0.54 8.17
C THR A 428 16.39 0.16 9.42
N PRO A 429 17.70 0.43 9.58
CA PRO A 429 18.20 1.19 10.74
C PRO A 429 17.71 2.64 10.75
N LEU A 430 17.50 3.27 9.58
CA LEU A 430 16.95 4.63 9.46
C LEU A 430 15.54 4.72 10.05
N SER A 431 14.62 3.86 9.62
CA SER A 431 13.25 3.86 10.10
C SER A 431 13.16 3.45 11.56
N ALA A 432 14.00 2.50 12.00
CA ALA A 432 14.06 2.07 13.39
C ALA A 432 14.42 3.25 14.30
N GLN A 433 15.50 3.98 14.01
CA GLN A 433 15.90 5.14 14.82
C GLN A 433 14.82 6.22 14.85
N LEU A 434 14.25 6.55 13.70
CA LEU A 434 13.25 7.62 13.62
C LEU A 434 11.91 7.23 14.25
N SER A 435 11.57 5.94 14.29
CA SER A 435 10.35 5.43 14.96
C SER A 435 10.42 5.48 16.48
N HIS A 436 11.62 5.56 17.06
CA HIS A 436 11.81 5.73 18.51
C HIS A 436 11.59 7.16 18.98
N ILE A 437 11.59 8.11 18.05
CA ILE A 437 11.34 9.52 18.33
C ILE A 437 9.84 9.70 18.57
N SER A 438 9.46 10.47 19.60
CA SER A 438 8.06 10.75 19.93
C SER A 438 7.39 11.71 18.94
N ALA A 439 7.32 11.33 17.66
CA ALA A 439 6.75 12.08 16.56
C ALA A 439 6.08 11.11 15.56
N THR A 440 5.10 11.58 14.79
CA THR A 440 4.51 10.76 13.72
C THR A 440 5.53 10.55 12.62
N LEU A 441 5.81 9.30 12.27
CA LEU A 441 6.72 8.95 11.16
C LEU A 441 5.93 8.74 9.88
N ILE A 442 6.26 9.47 8.83
CA ILE A 442 5.61 9.47 7.53
C ILE A 442 6.62 8.94 6.51
N ILE A 443 6.29 7.86 5.82
CA ILE A 443 7.18 7.18 4.88
C ILE A 443 6.53 7.24 3.52
N LEU A 444 7.20 7.85 2.54
CA LEU A 444 6.69 8.01 1.19
C LEU A 444 7.56 7.16 0.26
N GLY A 445 6.91 6.33 -0.54
CA GLY A 445 7.62 5.49 -1.50
C GLY A 445 6.90 5.37 -2.81
N THR A 446 7.65 5.58 -3.89
CA THR A 446 7.19 5.31 -5.25
C THR A 446 7.31 3.82 -5.58
N SER A 447 8.31 3.14 -5.02
CA SER A 447 8.60 1.73 -5.28
C SER A 447 8.65 0.85 -4.03
N LEU A 448 7.93 1.26 -2.99
CA LEU A 448 7.73 0.40 -1.84
C LEU A 448 6.63 -0.60 -2.23
N SER A 449 7.04 -1.80 -2.66
CA SER A 449 6.11 -2.89 -2.90
C SER A 449 5.24 -3.11 -1.66
N LEU A 450 3.96 -3.42 -1.84
CA LEU A 450 3.15 -3.97 -0.75
C LEU A 450 3.72 -5.28 -0.20
N LEU A 451 4.51 -6.02 -0.98
CA LEU A 451 5.26 -7.18 -0.46
C LEU A 451 6.32 -6.74 0.58
N ASN A 452 6.63 -5.44 0.63
CA ASN A 452 7.50 -4.81 1.59
C ASN A 452 6.75 -4.01 2.67
N THR A 453 5.42 -4.11 2.80
CA THR A 453 4.77 -3.62 4.03
C THR A 453 5.28 -4.35 5.24
N ASP A 454 5.70 -5.61 5.09
CA ASP A 454 6.46 -6.34 6.12
C ASP A 454 7.81 -5.65 6.40
N GLN A 455 8.49 -5.09 5.41
CA GLN A 455 9.73 -4.34 5.65
C GLN A 455 9.47 -3.08 6.46
N VAL A 456 8.46 -2.27 6.10
CA VAL A 456 8.09 -1.07 6.88
C VAL A 456 7.56 -1.45 8.27
N TYR A 457 6.74 -2.50 8.33
CA TYR A 457 6.15 -3.03 9.56
C TYR A 457 7.25 -3.53 10.49
N TYR A 458 8.16 -4.39 10.04
CA TYR A 458 9.21 -4.94 10.89
C TYR A 458 10.36 -3.96 11.15
N ALA A 459 10.67 -3.06 10.23
CA ALA A 459 11.74 -2.07 10.41
C ALA A 459 11.34 -0.89 11.30
N ALA A 460 10.05 -0.57 11.41
CA ALA A 460 9.59 0.62 12.14
C ALA A 460 8.47 0.35 13.16
N ALA A 461 7.63 -0.68 12.97
CA ALA A 461 6.44 -0.91 13.78
C ALA A 461 6.52 -2.23 14.58
N LYS A 462 6.83 -2.16 15.88
CA LYS A 462 6.55 -3.28 16.81
C LYS A 462 5.04 -3.41 17.02
N GLY A 463 4.31 -3.99 16.06
CA GLY A 463 2.90 -4.33 16.19
C GLY A 463 1.96 -3.13 16.31
N THR A 464 1.02 -3.01 15.37
CA THR A 464 -0.25 -2.24 15.46
C THR A 464 -0.33 -0.75 15.05
N ASN A 465 0.78 -0.02 14.84
CA ASN A 465 0.73 1.42 14.52
C ASN A 465 0.97 1.84 13.06
N LEU A 466 1.26 0.88 12.16
CA LEU A 466 1.39 1.17 10.73
C LEU A 466 0.02 1.49 10.11
N ARG A 467 -0.05 2.56 9.32
CA ARG A 467 -1.25 3.08 8.64
C ARG A 467 -0.94 3.32 7.16
N PRO A 468 -1.22 2.35 6.28
CA PRO A 468 -1.00 2.55 4.85
C PRO A 468 -2.03 3.52 4.27
N ILE A 469 -1.57 4.46 3.45
CA ILE A 469 -2.37 5.38 2.63
C ILE A 469 -2.03 5.07 1.17
N LEU A 470 -2.98 4.43 0.50
CA LEU A 470 -2.79 3.85 -0.83
C LEU A 470 -3.67 4.54 -1.90
N ARG A 471 -4.76 5.16 -1.45
CA ARG A 471 -5.75 5.80 -2.32
C ARG A 471 -5.43 7.28 -2.43
N PHE A 472 -4.81 7.66 -3.54
CA PHE A 472 -4.57 9.05 -3.89
C PHE A 472 -5.64 9.55 -4.87
N PRO A 473 -6.08 10.81 -4.74
CA PRO A 473 -7.00 11.44 -5.68
C PRO A 473 -6.49 11.36 -7.12
N CYS A 474 -7.40 11.04 -8.04
CA CYS A 474 -7.12 10.91 -9.47
C CYS A 474 -7.75 12.07 -10.24
N PHE A 475 -7.01 12.67 -11.16
CA PHE A 475 -7.45 13.75 -12.02
C PHE A 475 -8.25 13.18 -13.19
N ASN A 476 -9.55 13.48 -13.22
CA ASN A 476 -10.43 13.19 -14.35
C ASN A 476 -10.54 14.43 -15.26
N GLU A 477 -11.21 14.32 -16.41
CA GLU A 477 -11.31 15.42 -17.38
C GLU A 477 -11.91 16.71 -16.77
N GLN A 478 -12.84 16.60 -15.83
CA GLN A 478 -13.47 17.74 -15.16
C GLN A 478 -12.53 18.35 -14.11
N SER A 479 -11.97 17.53 -13.23
CA SER A 479 -11.10 18.03 -12.17
C SER A 479 -9.79 18.62 -12.70
N GLN A 480 -9.31 18.16 -13.85
CA GLN A 480 -8.24 18.84 -14.59
C GLN A 480 -8.60 20.27 -14.96
N GLN A 481 -9.80 20.46 -15.53
CA GLN A 481 -10.27 21.77 -15.95
C GLN A 481 -10.44 22.68 -14.74
N ASP A 482 -11.04 22.17 -13.67
CA ASP A 482 -11.24 22.92 -12.43
C ASP A 482 -9.89 23.38 -11.86
N VAL A 483 -8.94 22.47 -11.68
CA VAL A 483 -7.62 22.79 -11.12
C VAL A 483 -6.80 23.71 -12.02
N LEU A 484 -6.74 23.47 -13.33
CA LEU A 484 -6.02 24.36 -14.25
C LEU A 484 -6.64 25.76 -14.23
N SER A 485 -7.97 25.86 -14.28
CA SER A 485 -8.67 27.14 -14.21
C SER A 485 -8.45 27.85 -12.88
N GLU A 486 -8.17 27.12 -11.79
CA GLU A 486 -7.88 27.70 -10.48
C GLU A 486 -6.48 28.32 -10.41
N ILE A 487 -5.50 27.70 -11.09
CA ILE A 487 -4.07 28.03 -11.03
C ILE A 487 -3.68 29.09 -12.06
N ILE A 488 -4.17 28.95 -13.30
CA ILE A 488 -3.82 29.79 -14.45
C ILE A 488 -5.08 30.39 -15.09
N ASP A 489 -4.91 31.52 -15.78
CA ASP A 489 -6.01 32.14 -16.52
C ASP A 489 -6.16 31.47 -17.89
N ILE A 490 -7.24 30.73 -18.04
CA ILE A 490 -7.63 30.04 -19.29
C ILE A 490 -9.01 30.50 -19.77
N SER A 491 -9.49 31.65 -19.30
CA SER A 491 -10.85 32.14 -19.54
C SER A 491 -11.19 32.29 -21.02
N TYR A 492 -10.18 32.52 -21.87
CA TYR A 492 -10.33 32.68 -23.33
C TYR A 492 -9.83 31.46 -24.13
N CYS A 493 -9.50 30.37 -23.45
CA CYS A 493 -8.99 29.16 -24.07
C CYS A 493 -10.02 28.03 -23.99
N THR A 494 -10.04 27.18 -25.02
CA THR A 494 -10.78 25.92 -25.02
C THR A 494 -9.82 24.79 -24.70
N LEU A 495 -10.13 23.99 -23.69
CA LEU A 495 -9.35 22.80 -23.32
C LEU A 495 -9.76 21.60 -24.19
N PRO A 496 -8.93 21.12 -25.13
CA PRO A 496 -9.31 20.05 -26.04
C PRO A 496 -9.61 18.74 -25.28
N PRO A 497 -10.80 18.15 -25.40
CA PRO A 497 -11.17 16.93 -24.67
C PRO A 497 -10.20 15.77 -24.90
N ALA A 498 -9.71 15.59 -26.13
CA ALA A 498 -8.76 14.53 -26.46
C ALA A 498 -7.42 14.66 -25.70
N LYS A 499 -6.89 15.88 -25.56
CA LYS A 499 -5.64 16.14 -24.83
C LYS A 499 -5.84 16.00 -23.32
N ARG A 500 -6.98 16.48 -22.79
CA ARG A 500 -7.37 16.29 -21.38
C ARG A 500 -7.46 14.82 -21.01
N ARG A 501 -8.13 14.01 -21.84
CA ARG A 501 -8.26 12.56 -21.63
C ARG A 501 -6.91 11.88 -21.46
N LYS A 502 -5.91 12.23 -22.29
CA LYS A 502 -4.56 11.67 -22.19
C LYS A 502 -3.90 11.98 -20.84
N LEU A 503 -4.04 13.21 -20.34
CA LEU A 503 -3.43 13.63 -19.08
C LEU A 503 -4.24 13.25 -17.82
N THR A 504 -5.26 12.38 -17.94
CA THR A 504 -6.01 11.87 -16.78
C THR A 504 -5.17 10.87 -15.99
N GLY A 505 -5.42 10.78 -14.68
CA GLY A 505 -4.58 9.99 -13.78
C GLY A 505 -3.95 10.81 -12.67
N ARG A 506 -2.66 10.59 -12.46
CA ARG A 506 -1.85 11.28 -11.45
C ARG A 506 -1.72 12.79 -11.70
N ALA A 507 -1.68 13.56 -10.60
CA ALA A 507 -1.56 15.01 -10.61
C ALA A 507 -0.42 15.54 -11.48
N ARG A 508 0.71 14.81 -11.54
CA ARG A 508 1.89 15.20 -12.33
C ARG A 508 1.57 15.41 -13.82
N PHE A 509 0.66 14.64 -14.41
CA PHE A 509 0.32 14.80 -15.82
C PHE A 509 -0.34 16.16 -16.09
N THR A 510 -1.32 16.53 -15.26
CA THR A 510 -1.99 17.82 -15.37
C THR A 510 -1.06 18.98 -15.01
N MET A 511 -0.26 18.85 -13.94
CA MET A 511 0.68 19.89 -13.54
C MET A 511 1.82 20.10 -14.55
N GLY A 512 2.12 19.08 -15.36
CA GLY A 512 3.04 19.19 -16.48
C GLY A 512 2.68 20.34 -17.41
N VAL A 513 1.40 20.59 -17.69
CA VAL A 513 0.96 21.71 -18.53
C VAL A 513 1.41 23.06 -17.96
N VAL A 514 1.30 23.26 -16.65
CA VAL A 514 1.75 24.48 -15.98
C VAL A 514 3.28 24.58 -16.02
N THR A 515 3.99 23.48 -15.82
CA THR A 515 5.46 23.43 -15.97
C THR A 515 5.90 23.84 -17.38
N GLU A 516 5.26 23.33 -18.42
CA GLU A 516 5.58 23.64 -19.82
C GLU A 516 5.26 25.11 -20.16
N LEU A 517 4.15 25.66 -19.62
CA LEU A 517 3.85 27.09 -19.75
C LEU A 517 4.95 27.96 -19.13
N LEU A 518 5.42 27.61 -17.92
CA LEU A 518 6.51 28.34 -17.24
C LEU A 518 7.84 28.31 -17.99
N GLN A 519 8.05 27.29 -18.83
CA GLN A 519 9.25 27.13 -19.64
C GLN A 519 9.10 27.68 -21.07
N CYS A 520 7.91 28.16 -21.45
CA CYS A 520 7.63 28.63 -22.80
C CYS A 520 8.30 30.00 -23.07
N PRO A 521 9.29 30.09 -23.98
CA PRO A 521 9.98 31.35 -24.27
C PRO A 521 9.13 32.36 -25.05
N ASP A 522 8.09 31.88 -25.73
CA ASP A 522 7.29 32.60 -26.73
C ASP A 522 5.86 32.95 -26.27
N ILE A 523 5.64 33.03 -24.94
CA ILE A 523 4.30 33.28 -24.37
C ILE A 523 3.66 34.58 -24.89
N LYS A 524 4.46 35.56 -25.33
CA LYS A 524 3.99 36.86 -25.83
C LYS A 524 3.81 36.93 -27.36
N SER A 525 4.29 35.94 -28.13
CA SER A 525 4.35 36.00 -29.60
C SER A 525 3.26 35.17 -30.30
N ASN A 526 2.69 34.17 -29.63
CA ASN A 526 1.61 33.34 -30.17
C ASN A 526 0.25 33.74 -29.57
N SER A 527 -0.85 33.32 -30.22
CA SER A 527 -2.18 33.43 -29.60
C SER A 527 -2.26 32.56 -28.33
N GLU A 528 -3.07 32.97 -27.35
CA GLU A 528 -3.24 32.26 -26.07
C GLU A 528 -3.59 30.78 -26.30
N GLN A 529 -4.54 30.50 -27.18
CA GLN A 529 -4.91 29.13 -27.53
C GLN A 529 -3.74 28.30 -28.08
N GLN A 530 -2.95 28.87 -29.01
CA GLN A 530 -1.80 28.17 -29.59
C GLN A 530 -0.71 27.88 -28.56
N THR A 531 -0.46 28.81 -27.63
CA THR A 531 0.51 28.60 -26.55
C THR A 531 0.06 27.50 -25.60
N LEU A 532 -1.23 27.50 -25.23
CA LEU A 532 -1.80 26.45 -24.38
C LEU A 532 -1.73 25.10 -25.08
N ASP A 533 -2.10 25.03 -26.36
CA ASP A 533 -2.05 23.80 -27.15
C ASP A 533 -0.64 23.21 -27.22
N LYS A 534 0.38 24.05 -27.45
CA LYS A 534 1.79 23.65 -27.42
C LYS A 534 2.22 23.13 -26.05
N ALA A 535 1.78 23.78 -24.96
CA ALA A 535 2.09 23.33 -23.61
C ALA A 535 1.47 21.97 -23.29
N PHE A 536 0.23 21.71 -23.73
CA PHE A 536 -0.38 20.38 -23.63
C PHE A 536 0.41 19.33 -24.41
N ASP A 537 0.77 19.62 -25.66
CA ASP A 537 1.49 18.67 -26.51
C ASP A 537 2.87 18.35 -25.91
N SER A 538 3.59 19.38 -25.45
CA SER A 538 4.88 19.22 -24.75
C SER A 538 4.73 18.40 -23.47
N ALA A 539 3.70 18.68 -22.66
CA ALA A 539 3.47 17.96 -21.40
C ALA A 539 3.15 16.47 -21.63
N ILE A 540 2.39 16.17 -22.69
CA ILE A 540 2.09 14.80 -23.11
C ILE A 540 3.39 14.08 -23.51
N GLU A 541 4.22 14.68 -24.37
CA GLU A 541 5.46 14.06 -24.83
C GLU A 541 6.48 13.89 -23.69
N THR A 542 6.67 14.90 -22.84
CA THR A 542 7.51 14.80 -21.64
C THR A 542 7.04 13.67 -20.71
N ALA A 543 5.73 13.51 -20.52
CA ALA A 543 5.17 12.41 -19.75
C ALA A 543 5.41 11.05 -20.42
N LYS A 544 5.20 10.95 -21.74
CA LYS A 544 5.48 9.73 -22.51
C LYS A 544 6.92 9.30 -22.38
N ASP A 545 7.88 10.22 -22.55
CA ASP A 545 9.30 9.92 -22.46
C ASP A 545 9.71 9.40 -21.07
N GLY A 546 9.17 10.00 -20.01
CA GLY A 546 9.41 9.52 -18.64
C GLY A 546 8.85 8.12 -18.37
N ILE A 547 7.64 7.84 -18.88
CA ILE A 547 7.00 6.51 -18.79
C ILE A 547 7.80 5.49 -19.60
N ARG A 548 8.14 5.83 -20.84
CA ARG A 548 8.92 5.02 -21.78
C ARG A 548 10.26 4.63 -21.19
N HIS A 549 11.00 5.60 -20.64
CA HIS A 549 12.26 5.34 -19.97
C HIS A 549 12.10 4.34 -18.80
N SER A 550 11.02 4.46 -18.04
CA SER A 550 10.71 3.56 -16.92
C SER A 550 10.44 2.12 -17.41
N ILE A 551 9.70 1.96 -18.51
CA ILE A 551 9.41 0.67 -19.15
C ILE A 551 10.65 0.06 -19.79
N GLN A 552 11.46 0.84 -20.50
CA GLN A 552 12.69 0.35 -21.12
C GLN A 552 13.70 -0.13 -20.07
N ARG A 553 13.85 0.61 -18.98
CA ARG A 553 14.68 0.21 -17.84
C ARG A 553 14.19 -1.10 -17.22
N LEU A 554 12.88 -1.30 -17.17
CA LEU A 554 12.26 -2.54 -16.74
C LEU A 554 12.62 -3.72 -17.65
N ILE A 555 12.37 -3.58 -18.95
CA ILE A 555 12.63 -4.61 -19.96
C ILE A 555 14.13 -4.97 -20.01
N LYS A 556 15.02 -4.01 -19.81
CA LYS A 556 16.47 -4.23 -19.79
C LYS A 556 16.94 -5.05 -18.59
N ASN A 557 16.29 -4.90 -17.44
CA ASN A 557 16.65 -5.60 -16.20
C ASN A 557 15.95 -6.97 -16.05
N ASP A 558 15.08 -7.32 -16.98
CA ASP A 558 14.36 -8.59 -17.03
C ASP A 558 15.24 -9.75 -17.52
N LYS A 559 15.95 -10.40 -16.60
CA LYS A 559 16.85 -11.52 -16.92
C LYS A 559 16.09 -12.81 -17.26
N THR A 560 14.85 -12.96 -16.80
CA THR A 560 14.04 -14.18 -16.94
C THR A 560 13.06 -14.12 -18.12
N GLY A 561 12.85 -12.93 -18.70
CA GLY A 561 11.79 -12.70 -19.68
C GLY A 561 10.39 -12.64 -19.04
N GLU A 562 10.31 -12.63 -17.71
CA GLU A 562 9.05 -12.59 -16.99
C GLU A 562 8.43 -11.20 -17.01
N ILE A 563 9.21 -10.13 -16.88
CA ILE A 563 8.68 -8.75 -16.97
C ILE A 563 8.11 -8.50 -18.36
N ARG A 564 8.78 -9.02 -19.40
CA ARG A 564 8.30 -9.05 -20.79
C ARG A 564 6.97 -9.80 -20.95
N ARG A 565 6.78 -10.91 -20.22
CA ARG A 565 5.51 -11.66 -20.15
C ARG A 565 4.47 -11.04 -19.20
N LEU A 566 4.91 -10.27 -18.20
CA LEU A 566 4.11 -9.65 -17.13
C LEU A 566 3.60 -8.26 -17.51
N LEU A 567 4.23 -7.56 -18.45
CA LEU A 567 3.66 -6.33 -19.04
C LEU A 567 2.27 -6.58 -19.64
N GLY A 568 1.95 -7.84 -20.00
CA GLY A 568 0.60 -8.30 -20.34
C GLY A 568 -0.23 -8.91 -19.19
N ARG A 569 0.29 -8.98 -17.95
CA ARG A 569 -0.34 -9.64 -16.77
C ARG A 569 -0.40 -8.77 -15.50
N MET A 570 0.00 -7.49 -15.57
CA MET A 570 -0.24 -6.43 -14.57
C MET A 570 0.17 -6.69 -13.11
N ALA A 571 1.10 -7.63 -12.84
CA ALA A 571 1.69 -7.79 -11.51
C ALA A 571 3.08 -7.13 -11.46
N ASP A 572 3.36 -6.41 -10.36
CA ASP A 572 4.69 -5.85 -9.97
C ASP A 572 5.08 -4.44 -10.52
N PHE A 573 4.13 -3.66 -11.03
CA PHE A 573 4.41 -2.37 -11.69
C PHE A 573 4.24 -1.10 -10.85
N VAL A 574 3.69 -1.19 -9.62
CA VAL A 574 3.71 -0.04 -8.67
C VAL A 574 5.15 0.32 -8.36
N ASP A 575 6.02 -0.68 -8.22
CA ASP A 575 7.46 -0.54 -7.99
C ASP A 575 8.21 0.26 -9.06
N LYS A 576 7.54 0.58 -10.16
CA LYS A 576 8.10 1.22 -11.34
C LYS A 576 7.32 2.44 -11.75
N ALA A 577 6.45 2.93 -10.87
CA ALA A 577 5.59 4.09 -11.06
C ALA A 577 4.62 3.96 -12.25
N LEU A 578 4.21 2.75 -12.64
CA LEU A 578 3.29 2.53 -13.75
C LEU A 578 1.88 2.15 -13.28
N CYS A 579 1.75 1.41 -12.18
CA CYS A 579 0.44 1.07 -11.62
C CYS A 579 0.12 1.91 -10.38
N SER A 580 -1.17 2.06 -10.12
CA SER A 580 -1.72 2.41 -8.82
C SER A 580 -2.06 1.15 -8.03
N LEU A 581 -2.22 1.29 -6.73
CA LEU A 581 -2.53 0.20 -5.82
C LEU A 581 -3.91 0.40 -5.22
N ARG A 582 -4.78 -0.59 -5.36
CA ARG A 582 -6.15 -0.54 -4.83
C ARG A 582 -6.34 -1.62 -3.78
N SER A 583 -7.17 -1.32 -2.79
CA SER A 583 -7.58 -2.25 -1.75
C SER A 583 -9.07 -2.48 -1.87
N GLU A 584 -9.51 -3.72 -2.01
CA GLU A 584 -10.91 -4.13 -2.03
C GLU A 584 -11.09 -5.36 -1.14
N TYR A 585 -12.04 -5.32 -0.21
CA TYR A 585 -12.46 -6.46 0.63
C TYR A 585 -11.31 -7.34 1.17
N TYR A 586 -10.27 -6.71 1.72
CA TYR A 586 -9.05 -7.31 2.32
C TYR A 586 -7.92 -7.70 1.38
N ASP A 587 -8.11 -7.62 0.06
CA ASP A 587 -7.06 -7.88 -0.93
C ASP A 587 -6.53 -6.58 -1.54
N PHE A 588 -5.31 -6.65 -2.07
CA PHE A 588 -4.63 -5.54 -2.73
C PHE A 588 -4.28 -5.89 -4.17
N TYR A 589 -4.49 -4.94 -5.08
CA TYR A 589 -4.36 -5.17 -6.51
C TYR A 589 -3.70 -4.00 -7.22
N TYR A 590 -2.94 -4.31 -8.26
CA TYR A 590 -2.25 -3.34 -9.08
C TYR A 590 -3.08 -2.98 -10.31
N VAL A 591 -3.32 -1.68 -10.53
CA VAL A 591 -4.17 -1.19 -11.63
C VAL A 591 -3.38 -0.19 -12.48
N MET A 592 -3.28 -0.47 -13.78
CA MET A 592 -2.80 0.42 -14.83
C MET A 592 -4.02 0.90 -15.63
N ASP A 593 -4.52 2.08 -15.29
CA ASP A 593 -5.73 2.64 -15.92
C ASP A 593 -5.55 4.10 -16.36
N GLU A 594 -4.34 4.64 -16.23
CA GLU A 594 -3.99 5.96 -16.72
C GLU A 594 -3.74 5.92 -18.23
N PRO A 595 -4.49 6.67 -19.06
CA PRO A 595 -4.48 6.50 -20.51
C PRO A 595 -3.09 6.61 -21.15
N LEU A 596 -2.26 7.57 -20.74
CA LEU A 596 -0.89 7.70 -21.25
C LEU A 596 0.03 6.57 -20.84
N VAL A 597 -0.16 6.00 -19.65
CA VAL A 597 0.67 4.86 -19.21
C VAL A 597 0.34 3.63 -20.03
N VAL A 598 -0.95 3.39 -20.28
CA VAL A 598 -1.41 2.31 -21.16
C VAL A 598 -0.88 2.52 -22.57
N GLU A 599 -1.09 3.70 -23.17
CA GLU A 599 -0.64 4.04 -24.52
C GLU A 599 0.86 3.75 -24.72
N VAL A 600 1.71 4.23 -23.82
CA VAL A 600 3.17 4.02 -23.92
C VAL A 600 3.57 2.57 -23.65
N ALA A 601 2.91 1.88 -22.73
CA ALA A 601 3.15 0.46 -22.50
C ALA A 601 2.84 -0.36 -23.76
N GLU A 602 1.73 -0.08 -24.43
CA GLU A 602 1.37 -0.71 -25.70
C GLU A 602 2.39 -0.39 -26.81
N GLU A 603 2.79 0.88 -26.95
CA GLU A 603 3.81 1.31 -27.92
C GLU A 603 5.13 0.54 -27.74
N GLU A 604 5.66 0.47 -26.52
CA GLU A 604 6.94 -0.20 -26.22
C GLU A 604 6.84 -1.73 -26.38
N LEU A 605 5.70 -2.32 -26.06
CA LEU A 605 5.45 -3.75 -26.31
C LEU A 605 5.42 -4.06 -27.80
N LYS A 606 4.74 -3.24 -28.59
CA LYS A 606 4.70 -3.36 -30.06
C LYS A 606 6.09 -3.18 -30.68
N MET A 607 6.84 -2.16 -30.24
CA MET A 607 8.19 -1.89 -30.74
C MET A 607 9.21 -2.98 -30.37
N SER A 608 9.06 -3.60 -29.20
CA SER A 608 9.99 -4.63 -28.74
C SER A 608 9.79 -6.00 -29.40
N ASN A 609 8.71 -6.17 -30.19
CA ASN A 609 8.31 -7.43 -30.85
C ASN A 609 8.27 -8.63 -29.87
N VAL A 610 7.98 -8.32 -28.60
CA VAL A 610 7.92 -9.28 -27.51
C VAL A 610 6.55 -9.92 -27.57
N ASP A 611 6.51 -11.10 -28.17
CA ASP A 611 5.34 -11.97 -28.30
C ASP A 611 4.30 -11.51 -29.35
N PRO A 612 4.45 -11.93 -30.63
CA PRO A 612 3.48 -11.68 -31.69
C PRO A 612 2.06 -12.12 -31.33
N VAL A 613 1.92 -13.14 -30.47
CA VAL A 613 0.63 -13.68 -30.00
C VAL A 613 -0.04 -12.70 -29.04
N PHE A 614 0.72 -11.98 -28.20
CA PHE A 614 0.18 -10.96 -27.30
C PHE A 614 -0.25 -9.70 -28.07
N VAL A 615 0.48 -9.28 -29.11
CA VAL A 615 0.11 -8.13 -29.93
C VAL A 615 -1.18 -8.41 -30.73
N GLU A 616 -1.29 -9.61 -31.29
CA GLU A 616 -2.52 -10.08 -31.94
C GLU A 616 -3.69 -10.13 -30.94
N TYR A 617 -3.41 -10.55 -29.71
CA TYR A 617 -4.38 -10.61 -28.62
C TYR A 617 -4.86 -9.22 -28.16
N LEU A 618 -3.95 -8.25 -27.99
CA LEU A 618 -4.25 -6.88 -27.61
C LEU A 618 -5.05 -6.15 -28.71
N ASP A 619 -4.69 -6.35 -29.98
CA ASP A 619 -5.46 -5.81 -31.10
C ASP A 619 -6.85 -6.46 -31.19
N GLN A 620 -7.01 -7.75 -30.87
CA GLN A 620 -8.33 -8.39 -30.76
C GLN A 620 -9.15 -7.79 -29.60
N PHE A 621 -8.53 -7.54 -28.45
CA PHE A 621 -9.15 -6.95 -27.27
C PHE A 621 -9.58 -5.48 -27.49
N ASN A 622 -8.72 -4.66 -28.10
CA ASN A 622 -9.02 -3.26 -28.41
C ASN A 622 -10.10 -3.13 -29.49
N ARG A 623 -10.10 -4.00 -30.51
CA ARG A 623 -11.23 -4.11 -31.47
C ARG A 623 -12.53 -4.53 -30.78
N LEU A 624 -12.47 -5.31 -29.71
CA LEU A 624 -13.62 -5.71 -28.91
C LEU A 624 -14.17 -4.53 -28.10
N ILE A 625 -13.30 -3.72 -27.49
CA ILE A 625 -13.69 -2.51 -26.73
C ILE A 625 -14.25 -1.41 -27.64
N GLU A 626 -13.65 -1.17 -28.81
CA GLU A 626 -14.14 -0.16 -29.77
C GLU A 626 -15.55 -0.49 -30.31
N ASN A 627 -15.91 -1.78 -30.36
CA ASN A 627 -17.24 -2.24 -30.77
C ASN A 627 -18.28 -2.17 -29.63
N LEU A 628 -17.84 -2.06 -28.37
CA LEU A 628 -18.70 -2.04 -27.18
C LEU A 628 -18.90 -0.59 -26.70
N GLY A 629 -19.93 0.07 -27.22
CA GLY A 629 -20.42 1.31 -26.63
C GLY A 629 -20.78 1.15 -25.14
N VAL A 630 -20.72 2.25 -24.39
CA VAL A 630 -20.66 2.36 -22.91
C VAL A 630 -21.84 1.73 -22.11
N ASN A 631 -22.84 1.08 -22.74
CA ASN A 631 -24.09 0.65 -22.08
C ASN A 631 -24.59 -0.76 -22.49
N ALA A 632 -23.74 -1.79 -22.54
CA ALA A 632 -24.20 -3.15 -22.81
C ALA A 632 -24.46 -3.95 -21.52
N THR A 633 -25.74 -4.01 -21.11
CA THR A 633 -26.28 -5.11 -20.29
C THR A 633 -27.25 -5.91 -21.17
N ALA A 634 -26.76 -6.96 -21.80
CA ALA A 634 -27.54 -8.03 -22.41
C ALA A 634 -26.68 -9.32 -22.36
N LYS A 635 -27.23 -10.50 -22.69
CA LYS A 635 -26.62 -11.84 -22.52
C LYS A 635 -25.13 -11.92 -22.92
N GLY A 636 -24.42 -12.90 -22.36
CA GLY A 636 -22.95 -12.99 -22.31
C GLY A 636 -22.25 -13.27 -23.64
N ASP A 637 -22.46 -12.41 -24.65
CA ASP A 637 -22.06 -12.56 -26.05
C ASP A 637 -20.57 -12.92 -26.25
N MET A 638 -19.67 -12.49 -25.36
CA MET A 638 -18.24 -12.77 -25.47
C MET A 638 -17.83 -14.12 -24.83
N LEU A 639 -18.49 -14.53 -23.75
CA LEU A 639 -18.13 -15.75 -22.99
C LEU A 639 -18.75 -17.00 -23.62
N GLU A 640 -19.92 -16.83 -24.22
CA GLU A 640 -20.74 -17.90 -24.79
C GLU A 640 -20.00 -18.77 -25.82
N PRO A 641 -19.39 -18.23 -26.89
CA PRO A 641 -18.66 -19.06 -27.85
C PRO A 641 -17.52 -19.86 -27.23
N LEU A 642 -16.85 -19.28 -26.23
CA LEU A 642 -15.68 -19.87 -25.59
C LEU A 642 -16.05 -20.96 -24.60
N VAL A 643 -17.13 -20.78 -23.82
CA VAL A 643 -17.67 -21.81 -22.95
C VAL A 643 -18.15 -23.02 -23.75
N ARG A 644 -18.86 -22.76 -24.85
CA ARG A 644 -19.34 -23.84 -25.72
C ARG A 644 -18.16 -24.61 -26.33
N ARG A 645 -17.09 -23.93 -26.78
CA ARG A 645 -15.85 -24.58 -27.24
C ARG A 645 -15.12 -25.33 -26.11
N ALA A 646 -15.07 -24.79 -24.89
CA ALA A 646 -14.46 -25.46 -23.75
C ALA A 646 -15.18 -26.78 -23.43
N LEU A 647 -16.52 -26.83 -23.57
CA LEU A 647 -17.29 -28.07 -23.46
C LEU A 647 -16.94 -29.09 -24.53
N GLN A 648 -16.76 -28.67 -25.80
CA GLN A 648 -16.38 -29.58 -26.89
C GLN A 648 -15.03 -30.27 -26.66
N ARG A 649 -14.12 -29.66 -25.88
CA ARG A 649 -12.82 -30.30 -25.53
C ARG A 649 -13.00 -31.56 -24.71
N PHE A 650 -14.14 -31.71 -24.02
CA PHE A 650 -14.49 -32.92 -23.29
C PHE A 650 -15.28 -33.94 -24.15
N ASN A 651 -15.37 -33.75 -25.47
CA ASN A 651 -16.01 -34.72 -26.35
C ASN A 651 -15.38 -36.12 -26.18
N GLY A 652 -16.24 -37.13 -26.03
CA GLY A 652 -15.84 -38.53 -25.83
C GLY A 652 -15.54 -38.91 -24.38
N PHE A 653 -15.51 -37.96 -23.44
CA PHE A 653 -15.35 -38.23 -22.00
C PHE A 653 -16.66 -38.77 -21.42
N ASP A 654 -16.56 -39.78 -20.56
CA ASP A 654 -17.68 -40.23 -19.73
C ASP A 654 -18.04 -39.14 -18.72
N LEU A 655 -19.33 -38.94 -18.44
CA LEU A 655 -19.78 -37.91 -17.49
C LEU A 655 -19.14 -38.07 -16.10
N ALA A 656 -18.85 -39.31 -15.70
CA ALA A 656 -18.17 -39.61 -14.44
C ALA A 656 -16.72 -39.10 -14.36
N ASP A 657 -16.06 -38.91 -15.51
CA ASP A 657 -14.65 -38.52 -15.57
C ASP A 657 -14.44 -37.01 -15.70
N LEU A 658 -15.52 -36.26 -15.99
CA LEU A 658 -15.49 -34.81 -16.14
C LEU A 658 -14.97 -34.13 -14.86
N PRO A 659 -13.92 -33.29 -14.94
CA PRO A 659 -13.26 -32.76 -13.74
C PRO A 659 -14.20 -31.99 -12.80
N PHE A 660 -15.16 -31.23 -13.35
CA PHE A 660 -16.14 -30.45 -12.59
C PHE A 660 -17.29 -31.28 -11.98
N LEU A 661 -17.31 -32.61 -12.18
CA LEU A 661 -18.28 -33.54 -11.59
C LEU A 661 -17.68 -34.49 -10.55
N ARG A 662 -16.35 -34.55 -10.42
CA ARG A 662 -15.64 -35.54 -9.59
C ARG A 662 -15.96 -35.49 -8.09
N ARG A 663 -16.49 -34.36 -7.60
CA ARG A 663 -16.75 -34.12 -6.18
C ARG A 663 -18.16 -34.51 -5.72
N ILE A 664 -19.01 -35.01 -6.62
CA ILE A 664 -20.38 -35.40 -6.29
C ILE A 664 -20.64 -36.87 -6.62
N ARG A 665 -21.59 -37.48 -5.90
CA ARG A 665 -22.09 -38.80 -6.26
C ARG A 665 -23.09 -38.63 -7.40
N LEU A 666 -22.73 -39.16 -8.58
CA LEU A 666 -23.56 -39.03 -9.76
C LEU A 666 -24.76 -39.98 -9.73
N PRO A 667 -25.92 -39.56 -10.28
CA PRO A 667 -27.07 -40.42 -10.55
C PRO A 667 -26.73 -41.61 -11.44
N THR A 668 -27.49 -42.71 -11.30
CA THR A 668 -27.27 -43.93 -12.09
C THR A 668 -27.47 -43.73 -13.59
N TRP A 669 -28.27 -42.74 -14.00
CA TRP A 669 -28.49 -42.42 -15.40
C TRP A 669 -27.25 -41.88 -16.12
N CYS A 670 -26.24 -41.39 -15.38
CA CYS A 670 -24.98 -40.92 -15.95
C CYS A 670 -24.05 -42.06 -16.40
N ASN A 671 -24.32 -43.30 -15.99
CA ASN A 671 -23.44 -44.45 -16.26
C ASN A 671 -23.35 -44.72 -17.76
N GLY A 672 -22.14 -44.63 -18.31
CA GLY A 672 -21.86 -44.89 -19.72
C GLY A 672 -22.35 -43.80 -20.67
N LEU A 673 -22.83 -42.66 -20.16
CA LEU A 673 -23.11 -41.49 -20.98
C LEU A 673 -21.84 -40.67 -21.19
N LYS A 674 -21.64 -40.25 -22.42
CA LYS A 674 -20.51 -39.42 -22.84
C LYS A 674 -20.96 -38.03 -23.22
N LEU A 675 -20.14 -37.03 -22.93
CA LEU A 675 -20.34 -35.71 -23.52
C LEU A 675 -19.92 -35.78 -25.00
N GLN A 676 -20.81 -35.41 -25.92
CA GLN A 676 -20.52 -35.37 -27.34
C GLN A 676 -21.26 -34.20 -27.99
N ILE A 677 -20.52 -33.18 -28.40
CA ILE A 677 -21.02 -31.97 -29.06
C ILE A 677 -20.14 -31.72 -30.29
N ASP A 678 -20.49 -32.32 -31.43
CA ASP A 678 -19.70 -32.22 -32.66
C ASP A 678 -19.87 -30.86 -33.32
N GLU A 679 -21.10 -30.33 -33.32
CA GLU A 679 -21.43 -29.07 -33.97
C GLU A 679 -22.20 -28.15 -33.01
N ILE A 680 -21.89 -26.85 -33.07
CA ILE A 680 -22.59 -25.80 -32.33
C ILE A 680 -23.07 -24.76 -33.33
N ASN A 681 -24.37 -24.49 -33.38
CA ASN A 681 -24.92 -23.51 -34.30
C ASN A 681 -26.32 -23.06 -33.87
N THR A 682 -26.83 -22.01 -34.51
CA THR A 682 -28.27 -21.69 -34.46
C THR A 682 -29.08 -22.79 -35.16
N ALA A 683 -30.38 -22.90 -34.86
CA ALA A 683 -31.24 -23.86 -35.54
C ALA A 683 -31.20 -23.68 -37.07
N HIS A 684 -31.21 -22.43 -37.55
CA HIS A 684 -31.05 -22.16 -38.98
C HIS A 684 -29.71 -22.68 -39.54
N GLY A 685 -28.62 -22.51 -38.79
CA GLY A 685 -27.31 -23.03 -39.17
C GLY A 685 -27.21 -24.56 -39.20
N PHE A 686 -28.14 -25.26 -38.55
CA PHE A 686 -28.32 -26.71 -38.67
C PHE A 686 -29.27 -27.16 -39.79
N GLY A 687 -29.83 -26.22 -40.56
CA GLY A 687 -30.73 -26.50 -41.69
C GLY A 687 -32.22 -26.50 -41.33
N TYR A 688 -32.61 -26.03 -40.14
CA TYR A 688 -34.01 -25.81 -39.79
C TYR A 688 -34.47 -24.47 -40.38
N ASN A 689 -35.19 -24.53 -41.51
CA ASN A 689 -35.50 -23.36 -42.35
C ASN A 689 -36.67 -22.49 -41.85
N GLU A 690 -37.19 -22.74 -40.66
CA GLU A 690 -38.24 -21.89 -40.07
C GLU A 690 -37.64 -20.58 -39.52
N ASN A 691 -38.47 -19.55 -39.30
CA ASN A 691 -37.97 -18.24 -38.86
C ASN A 691 -37.79 -18.17 -37.33
N GLY A 692 -36.58 -17.77 -36.89
CA GLY A 692 -36.28 -17.43 -35.50
C GLY A 692 -36.63 -18.54 -34.49
N ILE A 693 -37.39 -18.18 -33.45
CA ILE A 693 -37.80 -19.04 -32.32
C ILE A 693 -38.47 -20.35 -32.78
N ARG A 694 -39.06 -20.35 -33.97
CA ARG A 694 -39.75 -21.50 -34.52
C ARG A 694 -38.78 -22.60 -35.01
N ALA A 695 -37.65 -22.20 -35.58
CA ALA A 695 -36.59 -23.15 -35.90
C ALA A 695 -36.00 -23.79 -34.64
N ASP A 696 -35.89 -23.03 -33.55
CA ASP A 696 -35.44 -23.54 -32.26
C ASP A 696 -36.40 -24.61 -31.70
N LEU A 697 -37.72 -24.41 -31.84
CA LEU A 697 -38.73 -25.42 -31.48
C LEU A 697 -38.53 -26.73 -32.25
N GLU A 698 -38.30 -26.67 -33.57
CA GLU A 698 -38.09 -27.87 -34.39
C GLU A 698 -36.77 -28.58 -34.06
N PHE A 699 -35.71 -27.82 -33.76
CA PHE A 699 -34.46 -28.39 -33.23
C PHE A 699 -34.72 -29.16 -31.92
N LEU A 700 -35.43 -28.53 -30.98
CA LEU A 700 -35.74 -29.15 -29.69
C LEU A 700 -36.55 -30.43 -29.90
N LYS A 701 -37.57 -30.44 -30.77
CA LYS A 701 -38.34 -31.65 -31.11
C LYS A 701 -37.49 -32.76 -31.73
N ALA A 702 -36.54 -32.41 -32.59
CA ALA A 702 -35.68 -33.37 -33.28
C ALA A 702 -34.64 -34.04 -32.38
N ARG A 703 -34.23 -33.39 -31.28
CA ARG A 703 -33.29 -33.92 -30.26
C ARG A 703 -31.99 -34.52 -30.82
N PRO A 704 -31.26 -33.80 -31.70
CA PRO A 704 -29.98 -34.31 -32.20
C PRO A 704 -28.99 -34.50 -31.04
N THR A 705 -28.38 -35.69 -30.95
CA THR A 705 -27.57 -36.09 -29.78
C THR A 705 -26.12 -35.62 -29.82
N ASN A 706 -25.69 -34.99 -30.92
CA ASN A 706 -24.32 -34.53 -31.14
C ASN A 706 -24.26 -33.04 -31.54
N LYS A 707 -25.36 -32.30 -31.39
CA LYS A 707 -25.45 -30.89 -31.76
C LYS A 707 -25.90 -30.05 -30.57
N MET A 708 -25.29 -28.87 -30.42
CA MET A 708 -25.69 -27.89 -29.42
C MET A 708 -26.32 -26.68 -30.11
N LEU A 709 -27.53 -26.33 -29.69
CA LEU A 709 -28.27 -25.18 -30.15
C LEU A 709 -27.73 -23.89 -29.52
N ILE A 710 -27.42 -22.90 -30.36
CA ILE A 710 -27.33 -21.48 -29.99
C ILE A 710 -28.71 -20.87 -30.22
N GLU A 711 -29.39 -20.52 -29.14
CA GLU A 711 -30.79 -20.12 -29.20
C GLU A 711 -30.99 -18.67 -29.64
N GLY A 712 -32.10 -18.39 -30.33
CA GLY A 712 -32.53 -17.04 -30.69
C GLY A 712 -33.25 -16.30 -29.55
N HIS A 713 -33.57 -15.01 -29.77
CA HIS A 713 -34.28 -14.17 -28.79
C HIS A 713 -35.64 -14.79 -28.42
N GLY A 714 -35.76 -15.39 -27.22
CA GLY A 714 -37.03 -15.92 -26.72
C GLY A 714 -36.93 -17.15 -25.80
N ILE A 715 -35.78 -17.83 -25.79
CA ILE A 715 -35.51 -18.97 -24.91
C ILE A 715 -34.45 -18.57 -23.86
N SER A 716 -34.53 -19.17 -22.67
CA SER A 716 -33.80 -18.72 -21.47
C SER A 716 -32.36 -19.20 -21.40
N HIS A 717 -31.98 -20.22 -22.17
CA HIS A 717 -30.68 -20.89 -22.09
C HIS A 717 -29.64 -20.17 -22.95
N ASP A 718 -28.37 -20.44 -22.67
CA ASP A 718 -27.23 -19.96 -23.46
C ASP A 718 -26.58 -21.12 -24.26
N GLY A 719 -27.17 -22.32 -24.21
CA GLY A 719 -26.83 -23.48 -25.02
C GLY A 719 -27.59 -24.73 -24.56
N ALA A 720 -28.11 -25.52 -25.51
CA ALA A 720 -28.90 -26.72 -25.22
C ALA A 720 -28.51 -27.90 -26.13
N TRP A 721 -28.42 -29.11 -25.58
CA TRP A 721 -28.14 -30.34 -26.33
C TRP A 721 -28.80 -31.57 -25.69
N PHE A 722 -28.76 -32.71 -26.38
CA PHE A 722 -29.36 -33.96 -25.91
C PHE A 722 -28.32 -35.08 -25.85
N PHE A 723 -28.38 -35.94 -24.83
CA PHE A 723 -27.61 -37.19 -24.80
C PHE A 723 -28.39 -38.31 -25.49
N ASN A 724 -29.71 -38.30 -25.33
CA ASN A 724 -30.68 -39.18 -25.98
C ASN A 724 -32.10 -38.58 -25.82
N ASN A 725 -33.13 -39.37 -26.10
CA ASN A 725 -34.52 -38.92 -26.01
C ASN A 725 -35.00 -38.54 -24.60
N HIS A 726 -34.27 -38.95 -23.55
CA HIS A 726 -34.66 -38.80 -22.15
C HIS A 726 -33.72 -37.94 -21.32
N TYR A 727 -32.49 -37.72 -21.76
CA TYR A 727 -31.50 -36.95 -21.02
C TYR A 727 -30.95 -35.82 -21.87
N ALA A 728 -30.86 -34.64 -21.27
CA ALA A 728 -30.44 -33.43 -21.94
C ALA A 728 -29.35 -32.71 -21.15
N GLY A 729 -28.69 -31.76 -21.81
CA GLY A 729 -27.77 -30.85 -21.17
C GLY A 729 -28.04 -29.41 -21.57
N ALA A 730 -27.79 -28.49 -20.65
CA ALA A 730 -27.95 -27.07 -20.90
C ALA A 730 -26.91 -26.24 -20.15
N VAL A 731 -26.62 -25.07 -20.71
CA VAL A 731 -25.67 -24.11 -20.17
C VAL A 731 -26.33 -22.75 -20.00
N ALA A 732 -26.10 -22.13 -18.84
CA ALA A 732 -26.47 -20.76 -18.53
C ALA A 732 -25.22 -19.98 -18.11
N ILE A 733 -24.97 -18.86 -18.76
CA ILE A 733 -23.74 -18.08 -18.67
C ILE A 733 -24.07 -16.65 -18.25
N LYS A 734 -23.41 -16.20 -17.19
CA LYS A 734 -23.50 -14.83 -16.69
C LYS A 734 -22.11 -14.33 -16.34
N LEU A 735 -21.73 -13.24 -17.00
CA LEU A 735 -20.51 -12.48 -16.72
C LEU A 735 -20.92 -11.10 -16.23
N CYS A 736 -20.63 -10.79 -14.97
CA CYS A 736 -20.89 -9.50 -14.35
C CYS A 736 -19.57 -8.89 -13.87
N THR A 737 -19.55 -7.57 -13.68
CA THR A 737 -18.41 -6.84 -13.11
C THR A 737 -18.42 -6.83 -11.57
N GLN A 738 -19.46 -7.38 -10.94
CA GLN A 738 -19.65 -7.46 -9.49
C GLN A 738 -20.37 -8.78 -9.15
N PRO A 739 -20.24 -9.30 -7.91
CA PRO A 739 -20.94 -10.51 -7.49
C PRO A 739 -22.46 -10.39 -7.70
N MET A 740 -23.06 -11.45 -8.24
CA MET A 740 -24.49 -11.49 -8.54
C MET A 740 -25.34 -11.59 -7.27
N ALA A 741 -26.44 -10.84 -7.19
CA ALA A 741 -27.38 -10.99 -6.07
C ALA A 741 -28.02 -12.40 -6.05
N GLU A 742 -28.22 -12.97 -4.86
CA GLU A 742 -28.76 -14.32 -4.66
C GLU A 742 -30.13 -14.53 -5.35
N ALA A 743 -31.00 -13.50 -5.37
CA ALA A 743 -32.28 -13.57 -6.06
C ALA A 743 -32.11 -13.76 -7.58
N LYS A 744 -31.11 -13.10 -8.18
CA LYS A 744 -30.81 -13.20 -9.61
C LYS A 744 -30.14 -14.54 -9.96
N HIS A 745 -29.38 -15.09 -9.02
CA HIS A 745 -28.86 -16.46 -9.11
C HIS A 745 -30.01 -17.49 -9.14
N LYS A 746 -31.01 -17.38 -8.25
CA LYS A 746 -32.19 -18.26 -8.25
C LYS A 746 -33.00 -18.18 -9.55
N ASP A 747 -33.15 -16.99 -10.12
CA ASP A 747 -33.76 -16.84 -11.45
C ASP A 747 -32.91 -17.52 -12.54
N ASN A 748 -31.58 -17.43 -12.43
CA ASN A 748 -30.66 -18.05 -13.37
C ASN A 748 -30.67 -19.59 -13.30
N GLU A 749 -30.86 -20.18 -12.11
CA GLU A 749 -31.06 -21.62 -11.98
C GLU A 749 -32.16 -22.09 -12.92
N ASN A 750 -33.33 -21.45 -12.90
CA ASN A 750 -34.48 -21.83 -13.73
C ASN A 750 -34.22 -21.65 -15.24
N SER A 751 -33.34 -20.72 -15.62
CA SER A 751 -33.03 -20.44 -17.02
C SER A 751 -32.34 -21.57 -17.76
N SER A 752 -31.70 -22.52 -17.05
CA SER A 752 -31.04 -23.70 -17.63
C SER A 752 -31.96 -24.92 -17.79
N ASP A 753 -33.26 -24.81 -17.48
CA ASP A 753 -34.21 -25.92 -17.55
C ASP A 753 -34.88 -26.04 -18.93
N ILE A 754 -34.48 -26.99 -19.78
CA ILE A 754 -35.03 -27.09 -21.15
C ILE A 754 -36.54 -27.38 -21.10
N ARG A 755 -37.05 -28.01 -20.03
CA ARG A 755 -38.49 -28.25 -19.85
C ARG A 755 -39.28 -26.96 -19.68
N SER A 756 -38.61 -25.89 -19.25
CA SER A 756 -39.18 -24.55 -19.05
C SER A 756 -38.99 -23.62 -20.25
N SER A 757 -38.50 -24.13 -21.39
CA SER A 757 -38.33 -23.33 -22.61
C SER A 757 -39.62 -22.60 -23.01
N PHE A 758 -39.47 -21.39 -23.56
CA PHE A 758 -40.55 -20.48 -23.97
C PHE A 758 -41.41 -19.90 -22.83
N LEU A 759 -41.12 -20.18 -21.56
CA LEU A 759 -41.66 -19.45 -20.41
C LEU A 759 -40.89 -18.14 -20.18
N ARG A 760 -41.35 -17.29 -19.26
CA ARG A 760 -40.55 -16.12 -18.85
C ARG A 760 -39.25 -16.56 -18.18
N TYR A 761 -38.27 -15.66 -18.10
CA TYR A 761 -36.90 -15.94 -17.62
C TYR A 761 -36.78 -16.66 -16.27
N HIS A 762 -37.79 -16.55 -15.39
CA HIS A 762 -37.84 -17.23 -14.08
C HIS A 762 -38.46 -18.63 -14.15
N GLY A 763 -38.88 -19.11 -15.33
CA GLY A 763 -39.31 -20.48 -15.61
C GLY A 763 -40.71 -20.87 -15.13
N ILE A 764 -41.49 -19.94 -14.55
CA ILE A 764 -42.79 -20.27 -13.91
C ILE A 764 -43.98 -19.71 -14.67
N SER A 765 -43.96 -18.44 -15.08
CA SER A 765 -45.11 -17.80 -15.72
C SER A 765 -45.03 -17.81 -17.25
N SER A 766 -46.21 -17.84 -17.87
CA SER A 766 -46.37 -17.73 -19.33
C SER A 766 -45.69 -16.46 -19.87
N ASN A 767 -45.02 -16.61 -21.01
CA ASN A 767 -44.47 -15.51 -21.78
C ASN A 767 -45.48 -15.15 -22.88
N PRO A 768 -46.31 -14.09 -22.74
CA PRO A 768 -47.44 -13.86 -23.65
C PRO A 768 -47.07 -13.79 -25.14
N PRO A 769 -45.93 -13.21 -25.54
CA PRO A 769 -45.46 -13.27 -26.94
C PRO A 769 -45.17 -14.68 -27.48
N LEU A 770 -44.94 -15.67 -26.63
CA LEU A 770 -44.53 -17.04 -27.00
C LEU A 770 -45.53 -18.12 -26.60
N GLU A 771 -46.71 -17.73 -26.10
CA GLU A 771 -47.71 -18.66 -25.56
C GLU A 771 -48.13 -19.74 -26.57
N GLN A 772 -48.28 -19.37 -27.85
CA GLN A 772 -48.56 -20.31 -28.93
C GLN A 772 -47.43 -21.34 -29.12
N ILE A 773 -46.17 -20.88 -29.18
CA ILE A 773 -45.00 -21.75 -29.35
C ILE A 773 -44.84 -22.66 -28.12
N ARG A 774 -45.09 -22.14 -26.92
CA ARG A 774 -45.08 -22.91 -25.68
C ARG A 774 -46.12 -24.02 -25.69
N GLY A 775 -47.36 -23.72 -26.11
CA GLY A 775 -48.42 -24.73 -26.21
C GLY A 775 -48.06 -25.87 -27.18
N GLU A 776 -47.38 -25.56 -28.28
CA GLU A 776 -46.89 -26.57 -29.22
C GLU A 776 -45.70 -27.37 -28.70
N PHE A 777 -44.81 -26.74 -27.93
CA PHE A 777 -43.73 -27.42 -27.22
C PHE A 777 -44.25 -28.40 -26.17
N GLU A 778 -45.31 -28.02 -25.45
CA GLU A 778 -45.99 -28.92 -24.50
C GLU A 778 -46.73 -30.05 -25.22
N ALA A 779 -47.44 -29.73 -26.31
CA ALA A 779 -48.15 -30.72 -27.12
C ALA A 779 -47.22 -31.74 -27.79
N SER A 780 -45.93 -31.42 -27.98
CA SER A 780 -44.95 -32.38 -28.50
C SER A 780 -44.55 -33.46 -27.49
N GLY A 781 -45.00 -33.35 -26.22
CA GLY A 781 -44.65 -34.28 -25.15
C GLY A 781 -43.20 -34.17 -24.65
N LEU A 782 -42.42 -33.26 -25.22
CA LEU A 782 -40.98 -33.16 -24.96
C LEU A 782 -40.66 -32.76 -23.51
N PRO A 783 -41.33 -31.76 -22.89
CA PRO A 783 -41.06 -31.41 -21.50
C PRO A 783 -41.22 -32.59 -20.52
N SER A 784 -42.16 -33.50 -20.79
CA SER A 784 -42.39 -34.71 -19.99
C SER A 784 -41.44 -35.87 -20.33
N ASP A 785 -40.89 -35.91 -21.53
CA ASP A 785 -39.98 -36.96 -21.99
C ASP A 785 -38.56 -36.81 -21.42
N ILE A 786 -38.14 -35.58 -21.12
CA ILE A 786 -36.85 -35.28 -20.49
C ILE A 786 -36.91 -35.67 -19.01
N LYS A 787 -36.31 -36.81 -18.68
CA LYS A 787 -36.31 -37.39 -17.34
C LYS A 787 -35.33 -36.73 -16.41
N SER A 788 -34.14 -36.35 -16.89
CA SER A 788 -33.05 -35.76 -16.09
C SER A 788 -32.12 -34.93 -16.96
N MET A 789 -31.43 -33.96 -16.36
CA MET A 789 -30.56 -33.02 -17.07
C MET A 789 -29.19 -32.80 -16.41
N LEU A 790 -28.18 -32.50 -17.24
CA LEU A 790 -26.93 -31.85 -16.82
C LEU A 790 -27.03 -30.34 -17.04
N ARG A 791 -27.04 -29.56 -15.97
CA ARG A 791 -27.29 -28.10 -16.01
C ARG A 791 -26.06 -27.37 -15.52
N ILE A 792 -25.41 -26.63 -16.41
CA ILE A 792 -24.12 -25.98 -16.14
C ILE A 792 -24.32 -24.47 -16.04
N HIS A 793 -24.01 -23.92 -14.89
CA HIS A 793 -24.12 -22.52 -14.56
C HIS A 793 -22.73 -21.92 -14.42
N LEU A 794 -22.39 -21.00 -15.32
CA LEU A 794 -21.16 -20.23 -15.23
C LEU A 794 -21.51 -18.81 -14.78
N GLU A 795 -21.16 -18.47 -13.55
CA GLU A 795 -21.55 -17.21 -12.90
C GLU A 795 -20.32 -16.49 -12.36
N PHE A 796 -19.87 -15.47 -13.08
CA PHE A 796 -18.66 -14.73 -12.77
C PHE A 796 -18.95 -13.29 -12.30
N PRO A 797 -18.23 -12.75 -11.29
CA PRO A 797 -17.12 -13.38 -10.56
C PRO A 797 -17.57 -14.44 -9.53
N SER A 798 -18.74 -14.26 -8.91
CA SER A 798 -19.34 -15.12 -7.88
C SER A 798 -20.78 -14.68 -7.56
N VAL A 799 -21.44 -15.38 -6.64
CA VAL A 799 -22.75 -14.99 -6.06
C VAL A 799 -22.54 -14.30 -4.71
N SER A 800 -23.21 -13.17 -4.50
CA SER A 800 -23.15 -12.39 -3.26
C SER A 800 -23.84 -13.13 -2.12
N GLY A 801 -23.12 -13.31 -1.00
CA GLY A 801 -23.66 -13.86 0.24
C GLY A 801 -23.84 -15.39 0.28
N CYS A 802 -23.54 -16.09 -0.82
CA CYS A 802 -23.61 -17.54 -0.92
C CYS A 802 -22.49 -18.07 -1.82
N ARG A 803 -22.05 -19.31 -1.60
CA ARG A 803 -21.15 -20.02 -2.52
C ARG A 803 -21.89 -21.24 -3.07
N PRO A 804 -22.53 -21.13 -4.25
CA PRO A 804 -23.17 -22.26 -4.88
C PRO A 804 -22.14 -23.37 -5.13
N THR A 805 -22.49 -24.59 -4.73
CA THR A 805 -21.64 -25.77 -4.96
C THR A 805 -22.35 -26.71 -5.90
N THR A 806 -21.64 -27.40 -6.77
CA THR A 806 -22.20 -28.45 -7.62
C THR A 806 -22.93 -29.51 -6.80
N TYR A 807 -24.18 -29.86 -7.16
CA TYR A 807 -25.02 -30.81 -6.43
C TYR A 807 -26.03 -31.53 -7.34
N VAL A 808 -26.66 -32.60 -6.82
CA VAL A 808 -27.78 -33.29 -7.48
C VAL A 808 -29.09 -32.77 -6.91
N LYS A 809 -29.93 -32.17 -7.75
CA LYS A 809 -31.26 -31.67 -7.41
C LYS A 809 -32.28 -32.78 -7.66
N MET A 810 -32.90 -33.28 -6.59
CA MET A 810 -33.96 -34.27 -6.65
C MET A 810 -35.33 -33.58 -6.62
N ASP A 811 -36.14 -33.81 -7.65
CA ASP A 811 -37.53 -33.39 -7.65
C ASP A 811 -38.37 -34.37 -6.81
N SER A 812 -38.94 -33.86 -5.72
CA SER A 812 -39.70 -34.67 -4.75
C SER A 812 -41.00 -35.27 -5.30
N THR A 813 -41.51 -34.78 -6.43
CA THR A 813 -42.79 -35.20 -7.01
C THR A 813 -42.60 -36.20 -8.14
N THR A 814 -41.59 -36.00 -8.98
CA THR A 814 -41.30 -36.82 -10.16
C THR A 814 -40.18 -37.83 -9.93
N GLY A 815 -39.37 -37.65 -8.88
CA GLY A 815 -38.19 -38.48 -8.62
C GLY A 815 -37.01 -38.20 -9.56
N THR A 816 -37.11 -37.15 -10.39
CA THR A 816 -36.06 -36.73 -11.32
C THR A 816 -34.83 -36.24 -10.57
N GLU A 817 -33.65 -36.69 -11.00
CA GLU A 817 -32.35 -36.26 -10.49
C GLU A 817 -31.61 -35.44 -11.55
N ASP A 818 -31.62 -34.12 -11.41
CA ASP A 818 -30.83 -33.21 -12.25
C ASP A 818 -29.48 -32.92 -11.61
N ILE A 819 -28.43 -32.79 -12.42
CA ILE A 819 -27.11 -32.35 -11.96
C ILE A 819 -27.00 -30.85 -12.15
N MET A 820 -26.83 -30.11 -11.06
CA MET A 820 -26.58 -28.68 -11.05
C MET A 820 -25.09 -28.43 -10.88
N VAL A 821 -24.41 -27.94 -11.91
CA VAL A 821 -22.98 -27.60 -11.90
C VAL A 821 -22.84 -26.09 -11.78
N TYR A 822 -22.06 -25.62 -10.81
CA TYR A 822 -21.78 -24.19 -10.64
C TYR A 822 -20.29 -23.93 -10.80
N ILE A 823 -19.97 -23.03 -11.71
CA ILE A 823 -18.62 -22.59 -12.01
C ILE A 823 -18.52 -21.08 -11.80
N ASP A 824 -17.58 -20.65 -10.97
CA ASP A 824 -17.26 -19.26 -10.68
C ASP A 824 -15.74 -19.03 -10.72
N SER A 825 -15.29 -17.84 -10.33
CA SER A 825 -13.86 -17.50 -10.31
C SER A 825 -12.97 -18.43 -9.48
N LEU A 826 -13.52 -19.11 -8.46
CA LEU A 826 -12.78 -19.93 -7.51
C LEU A 826 -12.57 -21.36 -8.00
N ASN A 827 -13.49 -21.90 -8.81
CA ASN A 827 -13.44 -23.29 -9.27
C ASN A 827 -13.41 -23.44 -10.80
N MET A 828 -13.32 -22.34 -11.56
CA MET A 828 -13.27 -22.39 -13.02
C MET A 828 -12.11 -23.18 -13.62
N ASP A 829 -11.07 -23.50 -12.85
CA ASP A 829 -10.00 -24.41 -13.27
C ASP A 829 -10.50 -25.83 -13.55
N GLU A 830 -11.61 -26.23 -12.92
CA GLU A 830 -12.26 -27.53 -13.15
C GLU A 830 -12.99 -27.57 -14.50
N PHE A 831 -13.48 -26.43 -14.98
CA PHE A 831 -14.19 -26.33 -16.25
C PHE A 831 -13.26 -25.96 -17.42
N PHE A 832 -12.40 -24.96 -17.23
CA PHE A 832 -11.32 -24.60 -18.16
C PHE A 832 -10.09 -25.48 -17.88
N TYR A 833 -10.28 -26.79 -18.01
CA TYR A 833 -9.29 -27.78 -17.61
C TYR A 833 -8.09 -27.80 -18.58
N GLU A 834 -6.89 -27.68 -18.03
CA GLU A 834 -5.63 -27.62 -18.80
C GLU A 834 -5.06 -29.01 -19.12
N GLY A 835 -5.59 -30.09 -18.52
CA GLY A 835 -5.10 -31.45 -18.73
C GLY A 835 -5.47 -32.08 -20.08
N ILE A 836 -6.23 -31.38 -20.92
CA ILE A 836 -6.58 -31.82 -22.29
C ILE A 836 -5.59 -31.15 -23.25
N SER A 837 -4.82 -31.95 -23.99
CA SER A 837 -3.66 -31.49 -24.78
C SER A 837 -3.98 -30.50 -25.90
N GLU A 838 -5.23 -30.47 -26.38
CA GLU A 838 -5.66 -29.54 -27.43
C GLU A 838 -5.82 -28.12 -26.87
N HIS A 839 -5.18 -27.15 -27.53
CA HIS A 839 -5.31 -25.71 -27.27
C HIS A 839 -5.06 -25.30 -25.81
N VAL A 840 -4.17 -26.01 -25.09
CA VAL A 840 -3.81 -25.75 -23.68
C VAL A 840 -3.39 -24.30 -23.45
N GLU A 841 -2.59 -23.75 -24.35
CA GLU A 841 -2.12 -22.36 -24.24
C GLU A 841 -3.25 -21.35 -24.42
N GLU A 842 -4.19 -21.57 -25.36
CA GLU A 842 -5.36 -20.71 -25.53
C GLU A 842 -6.24 -20.71 -24.28
N ILE A 843 -6.38 -21.87 -23.63
CA ILE A 843 -7.16 -22.00 -22.38
C ILE A 843 -6.45 -21.33 -21.21
N ARG A 844 -5.12 -21.46 -21.10
CA ARG A 844 -4.32 -20.71 -20.12
C ARG A 844 -4.42 -19.22 -20.33
N ILE A 845 -4.41 -18.77 -21.58
CA ILE A 845 -4.59 -17.36 -21.95
C ILE A 845 -5.99 -16.91 -21.52
N PHE A 846 -7.02 -17.60 -21.96
CA PHE A 846 -8.41 -17.30 -21.63
C PHE A 846 -8.69 -17.23 -20.13
N LYS A 847 -8.20 -18.17 -19.33
CA LYS A 847 -8.34 -18.14 -17.86
C LYS A 847 -7.74 -16.89 -17.24
N ARG A 848 -6.61 -16.40 -17.75
CA ARG A 848 -6.01 -15.15 -17.28
C ARG A 848 -6.89 -13.96 -17.61
N LEU A 849 -7.51 -13.96 -18.78
CA LEU A 849 -8.36 -12.88 -19.26
C LEU A 849 -9.69 -12.86 -18.53
N LEU A 850 -10.24 -14.03 -18.24
CA LEU A 850 -11.39 -14.14 -17.38
C LEU A 850 -11.06 -13.60 -16.00
N LYS A 851 -9.95 -14.03 -15.38
CA LYS A 851 -9.43 -13.49 -14.12
C LYS A 851 -9.20 -11.98 -14.17
N TYR A 852 -8.90 -11.41 -15.33
CA TYR A 852 -8.71 -9.98 -15.53
C TYR A 852 -10.03 -9.21 -15.70
N VAL A 853 -11.00 -9.74 -16.44
CA VAL A 853 -12.31 -9.11 -16.66
C VAL A 853 -13.20 -9.19 -15.41
N ILE A 854 -13.19 -10.36 -14.75
CA ILE A 854 -13.83 -10.57 -13.45
C ILE A 854 -13.00 -9.94 -12.31
N GLY A 855 -11.78 -9.51 -12.64
CA GLY A 855 -10.74 -8.95 -11.78
C GLY A 855 -10.21 -7.60 -12.27
N LYS A 856 -11.10 -6.65 -12.62
CA LYS A 856 -11.17 -5.50 -11.71
C LYS A 856 -11.39 -6.17 -10.36
N PRO A 857 -10.41 -6.13 -9.46
CA PRO A 857 -10.52 -6.90 -8.23
C PRO A 857 -11.91 -6.91 -7.61
#